data_AF-A0A951DU87-F1
#
_entry.id   AF-A0A951DU87-F1
#
_cell.length_a   1.000
_cell.length_b   1.000
_cell.length_c   1.000
_cell.angle_alpha   90.00
_cell.angle_beta   90.00
_cell.angle_gamma   90.00
#
_symmetry.space_group_name_H-M   'P 1'
#
loop_
_entity.id
_entity.type
_entity.pdbx_description
1 polymer ?
#
loop_
_entity_poly.entity_id
_entity_poly.type
_entity_poly.pdbx_seq_one_letter_code
_entity_poly.pdbx_strand_id
1 'polypeptide(L)'
;PNVTGSLHMGHALNNTLQDILCRFERMRGRDVLWQPGTDHAGIATQMVVERELMETQQPDRRTLGREEFLKRVWAWKEESGGIITNQLRRLGASCDWSRERFTMDEGLSRAVIKVFVELHKQGLVYKDKRLVNWDPRFQTAISDLEVEQVEMKGTLWHFDYPVVSETGAETGEVITVATTRPETMLGDTGVAVHPEDERYKHLIGRQVKLPLVGRLIPIIGDSYSDPEKGTGAVKITPAHDFNDFEVGKRHSLPSINIFAPDATLKLEPQSAFDEGVAPSTDLIAVFALNGLDRFEARKRIVAMIEERGLLRATEPHTHTVPHGDRSNVPIEPYLTDQWFVEVKPLAETAMAAVREGRTRIVPQNWEKTFFQWMENIEPWCVSRQLWWGHQIPAWYAPDGSVYVAETQAEALASALANAVVKAELSEEEARGLATDPERSAVYLKRDEDVLDTWFSSALWPFSTLGWPERTPELARYYPTDLLVTGFDIIFFWVARMMMMGLNFMEEVPFRDVYIHALVRDEKGAKMSKSKGNVIDPLVIIDKFGADALRFTLAAMAAQGRDVKMSMQRVEGYRNFATKLWNAARFARMNGCAMREAFDPASASGTLNQWALGELARTAREVTAGIEAYRFNEAAGAIYRFTWNSFCDWYLELAKPILQGEDEASKRETQATIAFVLEGAVKLLHPITPFITEELWLSFREGTSEVAASQEKVLALAVWPDLQGLDRPQAEAEIGWLIDLVTEIRSVRAEMNVPAGAQIPLVLIAPGDETKTRLEEWDGVLRRLARLSSIERSDEPPAQSAQILV
;
A
#
# COMPACT_ATOMS: atom_id res chain seq x y z
N PRO A 1 2.43 -7.47 5.26
CA PRO A 1 3.73 -6.79 5.03
C PRO A 1 4.74 -7.72 4.36
N ASN A 2 5.63 -7.19 3.51
CA ASN A 2 6.63 -7.98 2.78
C ASN A 2 7.80 -8.40 3.69
N VAL A 3 8.27 -9.65 3.59
CA VAL A 3 9.42 -10.20 4.36
C VAL A 3 10.78 -9.69 3.87
N THR A 4 10.95 -8.37 3.82
CA THR A 4 12.11 -7.68 3.23
C THR A 4 12.94 -6.90 4.27
N GLY A 5 12.88 -7.31 5.54
CA GLY A 5 13.53 -6.66 6.68
C GLY A 5 12.51 -6.05 7.65
N SER A 6 12.78 -4.84 8.15
CA SER A 6 11.93 -4.16 9.14
C SER A 6 10.80 -3.31 8.52
N LEU A 7 9.80 -3.03 9.35
CA LEU A 7 8.71 -2.09 9.12
C LEU A 7 9.18 -0.63 9.25
N HIS A 8 8.34 0.28 8.74
CA HIS A 8 8.56 1.72 8.74
C HIS A 8 7.28 2.47 9.12
N MET A 9 7.34 3.80 9.21
CA MET A 9 6.19 4.63 9.64
C MET A 9 4.90 4.42 8.84
N GLY A 10 4.97 4.20 7.52
CA GLY A 10 3.80 3.82 6.73
C GLY A 10 3.09 2.56 7.25
N HIS A 11 3.84 1.53 7.66
CA HIS A 11 3.27 0.34 8.28
C HIS A 11 2.69 0.63 9.66
N ALA A 12 3.38 1.46 10.46
CA ALA A 12 2.88 1.87 11.77
C ALA A 12 1.54 2.63 11.66
N LEU A 13 1.42 3.53 10.68
CA LEU A 13 0.15 4.21 10.37
C LEU A 13 -0.93 3.19 10.03
N ASN A 14 -0.71 2.38 9.01
CA ASN A 14 -1.69 1.40 8.53
C ASN A 14 -2.21 0.50 9.66
N ASN A 15 -1.31 -0.07 10.46
CA ASN A 15 -1.68 -0.98 11.55
C ASN A 15 -2.30 -0.25 12.76
N THR A 16 -1.92 1.00 13.02
CA THR A 16 -2.58 1.82 14.07
C THR A 16 -4.04 2.05 13.71
N LEU A 17 -4.34 2.39 12.45
CA LEU A 17 -5.72 2.63 12.01
C LEU A 17 -6.55 1.35 12.03
N GLN A 18 -5.99 0.22 11.58
CA GLN A 18 -6.63 -1.09 11.69
C GLN A 18 -6.94 -1.44 13.15
N ASP A 19 -5.96 -1.30 14.06
CA ASP A 19 -6.14 -1.64 15.47
C ASP A 19 -7.14 -0.72 16.19
N ILE A 20 -7.21 0.58 15.85
CA ILE A 20 -8.24 1.49 16.37
C ILE A 20 -9.63 0.94 16.05
N LEU A 21 -9.87 0.58 14.79
CA LEU A 21 -11.17 0.04 14.36
C LEU A 21 -11.47 -1.30 15.04
N CYS A 22 -10.51 -2.20 15.10
CA CYS A 22 -10.70 -3.50 15.73
C CYS A 22 -11.01 -3.40 17.23
N ARG A 23 -10.31 -2.53 17.96
CA ARG A 23 -10.59 -2.29 19.39
C ARG A 23 -11.94 -1.63 19.59
N PHE A 24 -12.25 -0.61 18.79
CA PHE A 24 -13.53 0.08 18.84
C PHE A 24 -14.71 -0.88 18.62
N GLU A 25 -14.67 -1.69 17.56
CA GLU A 25 -15.75 -2.64 17.26
C GLU A 25 -15.83 -3.78 18.28
N ARG A 26 -14.69 -4.24 18.82
CA ARG A 26 -14.67 -5.22 19.92
C ARG A 26 -15.34 -4.67 21.18
N MET A 27 -15.06 -3.42 21.54
CA MET A 27 -15.69 -2.76 22.68
C MET A 27 -17.19 -2.49 22.44
N ARG A 28 -17.65 -2.41 21.19
CA ARG A 28 -19.08 -2.38 20.83
C ARG A 28 -19.77 -3.74 20.87
N GLY A 29 -19.05 -4.79 21.28
CA GLY A 29 -19.58 -6.14 21.39
C GLY A 29 -19.65 -6.90 20.06
N ARG A 30 -19.01 -6.41 18.99
CA ARG A 30 -18.87 -7.18 17.76
C ARG A 30 -17.84 -8.29 17.96
N ASP A 31 -18.07 -9.40 17.28
CA ASP A 31 -17.06 -10.43 17.12
C ASP A 31 -16.07 -10.02 16.02
N VAL A 32 -14.86 -9.66 16.43
CA VAL A 32 -13.85 -9.04 15.54
C VAL A 32 -12.72 -10.02 15.24
N LEU A 33 -12.54 -10.33 13.96
CA LEU A 33 -11.34 -10.98 13.45
C LEU A 33 -10.42 -9.95 12.77
N TRP A 34 -9.21 -9.79 13.30
CA TRP A 34 -8.10 -9.15 12.59
C TRP A 34 -6.98 -10.17 12.42
N GLN A 35 -6.91 -10.79 11.24
CA GLN A 35 -5.94 -11.85 10.97
C GLN A 35 -4.61 -11.25 10.50
N PRO A 36 -3.50 -11.48 11.22
CA PRO A 36 -2.20 -10.99 10.81
C PRO A 36 -1.56 -11.92 9.77
N GLY A 37 -0.59 -11.37 9.04
CA GLY A 37 0.30 -12.20 8.25
C GLY A 37 1.30 -11.42 7.41
N THR A 38 2.16 -12.18 6.74
CA THR A 38 3.28 -11.67 5.96
C THR A 38 3.26 -12.19 4.54
N ASP A 39 3.82 -11.40 3.63
CA ASP A 39 3.90 -11.71 2.21
C ASP A 39 5.33 -12.07 1.82
N HIS A 40 5.49 -13.17 1.08
CA HIS A 40 6.75 -13.68 0.56
C HIS A 40 7.43 -12.70 -0.40
N ALA A 41 6.68 -11.79 -1.04
CA ALA A 41 7.17 -10.67 -1.85
C ALA A 41 8.13 -11.03 -3.01
N GLY A 42 8.13 -12.29 -3.45
CA GLY A 42 8.80 -12.79 -4.65
C GLY A 42 10.16 -12.15 -4.93
N ILE A 43 10.21 -11.37 -6.02
CA ILE A 43 11.39 -10.62 -6.49
C ILE A 43 11.98 -9.70 -5.41
N ALA A 44 11.17 -9.02 -4.60
CA ALA A 44 11.69 -8.12 -3.56
C ALA A 44 12.49 -8.87 -2.48
N THR A 45 11.98 -10.02 -2.02
CA THR A 45 12.70 -10.85 -1.04
C THR A 45 13.94 -11.48 -1.67
N GLN A 46 13.82 -12.00 -2.89
CA GLN A 46 14.95 -12.58 -3.61
C GLN A 46 16.10 -11.56 -3.74
N MET A 47 15.79 -10.31 -4.10
CA MET A 47 16.78 -9.24 -4.20
C MET A 47 17.46 -8.90 -2.88
N VAL A 48 16.73 -8.95 -1.77
CA VAL A 48 17.30 -8.67 -0.45
C VAL A 48 18.32 -9.77 -0.09
N VAL A 49 17.96 -11.03 -0.32
CA VAL A 49 18.86 -12.16 -0.07
C VAL A 49 20.08 -12.14 -1.01
N GLU A 50 19.89 -11.86 -2.31
CA GLU A 50 21.02 -11.74 -3.24
C GLU A 50 21.98 -10.60 -2.86
N ARG A 51 21.44 -9.48 -2.37
CA ARG A 51 22.26 -8.37 -1.88
C ARG A 51 23.02 -8.73 -0.61
N GLU A 52 22.37 -9.41 0.33
CA GLU A 52 23.02 -9.91 1.55
C GLU A 52 24.16 -10.87 1.21
N LEU A 53 23.95 -11.80 0.25
CA LEU A 53 25.01 -12.69 -0.23
C LEU A 53 26.19 -11.90 -0.81
N MET A 54 25.91 -10.89 -1.65
CA MET A 54 26.94 -10.02 -2.21
C MET A 54 27.71 -9.23 -1.13
N GLU A 55 27.01 -8.60 -0.19
CA GLU A 55 27.60 -7.82 0.91
C GLU A 55 28.44 -8.69 1.85
N THR A 56 28.02 -9.93 2.06
CA THR A 56 28.75 -10.92 2.87
C THR A 56 29.79 -11.73 2.07
N GLN A 57 30.03 -11.37 0.80
CA GLN A 57 30.99 -12.03 -0.10
C GLN A 57 30.76 -13.54 -0.26
N GLN A 58 29.51 -13.97 -0.21
CA GLN A 58 29.10 -15.35 -0.48
C GLN A 58 28.87 -15.57 -2.00
N PRO A 59 28.88 -16.83 -2.47
CA PRO A 59 28.57 -17.13 -3.87
C PRO A 59 27.18 -16.64 -4.27
N ASP A 60 27.03 -16.24 -5.53
CA ASP A 60 25.73 -15.81 -6.06
C ASP A 60 24.73 -16.98 -6.17
N ARG A 61 23.46 -16.66 -6.44
CA ARG A 61 22.40 -17.68 -6.54
C ARG A 61 22.74 -18.78 -7.56
N ARG A 62 23.35 -18.43 -8.69
CA ARG A 62 23.64 -19.38 -9.79
C ARG A 62 24.71 -20.38 -9.37
N THR A 63 25.72 -19.90 -8.66
CA THR A 63 26.82 -20.70 -8.13
C THR A 63 26.34 -21.61 -6.99
N LEU A 64 25.42 -21.13 -6.13
CA LEU A 64 24.81 -21.93 -5.07
C LEU A 64 23.88 -23.02 -5.59
N GLY A 65 23.18 -22.76 -6.70
CA GLY A 65 22.11 -23.60 -7.19
C GLY A 65 20.77 -23.32 -6.49
N ARG A 66 19.67 -23.76 -7.13
CA ARG A 66 18.30 -23.42 -6.73
C ARG A 66 17.95 -23.89 -5.32
N GLU A 67 18.32 -25.13 -4.96
CA GLU A 67 17.95 -25.72 -3.67
C GLU A 67 18.57 -24.97 -2.49
N GLU A 68 19.90 -24.76 -2.52
CA GLU A 68 20.62 -24.06 -1.44
C GLU A 68 20.21 -22.59 -1.34
N PHE A 69 19.99 -21.94 -2.49
CA PHE A 69 19.47 -20.58 -2.49
C PHE A 69 18.10 -20.49 -1.82
N LEU A 70 17.18 -21.42 -2.12
CA LEU A 70 15.84 -21.44 -1.49
C LEU A 70 15.92 -21.67 0.02
N LYS A 71 16.83 -22.53 0.50
CA LYS A 71 17.08 -22.70 1.95
C LYS A 71 17.49 -21.38 2.59
N ARG A 72 18.34 -20.59 1.92
CA ARG A 72 18.75 -19.26 2.38
C ARG A 72 17.58 -18.27 2.44
N VAL A 73 16.71 -18.27 1.42
CA VAL A 73 15.53 -17.39 1.39
C VAL A 73 14.53 -17.74 2.52
N TRP A 74 14.32 -19.03 2.81
CA TRP A 74 13.52 -19.44 3.96
C TRP A 74 14.11 -19.00 5.30
N ALA A 75 15.43 -19.12 5.47
CA ALA A 75 16.11 -18.63 6.68
C ALA A 75 15.93 -17.11 6.86
N TRP A 76 16.06 -16.34 5.77
CA TRP A 76 15.77 -14.91 5.76
C TRP A 76 14.31 -14.59 6.12
N LYS A 77 13.35 -15.35 5.60
CA LYS A 77 11.93 -15.19 5.94
C LYS A 77 11.69 -15.32 7.44
N GLU A 78 12.32 -16.28 8.11
CA GLU A 78 12.16 -16.47 9.56
C GLU A 78 12.74 -15.28 10.35
N GLU A 79 13.92 -14.80 9.98
CA GLU A 79 14.53 -13.62 10.60
C GLU A 79 13.68 -12.35 10.39
N SER A 80 13.34 -12.05 9.13
CA SER A 80 12.55 -10.87 8.79
C SER A 80 11.13 -10.94 9.37
N GLY A 81 10.50 -12.11 9.35
CA GLY A 81 9.17 -12.32 9.93
C GLY A 81 9.16 -12.10 11.45
N GLY A 82 10.18 -12.61 12.15
CA GLY A 82 10.36 -12.36 13.59
C GLY A 82 10.50 -10.88 13.93
N ILE A 83 11.23 -10.12 13.11
CA ILE A 83 11.36 -8.66 13.29
C ILE A 83 10.01 -7.96 13.09
N ILE A 84 9.30 -8.26 11.99
CA ILE A 84 8.01 -7.64 11.64
C ILE A 84 6.97 -7.88 12.75
N THR A 85 6.84 -9.12 13.21
CA THR A 85 5.87 -9.48 14.26
C THR A 85 6.21 -8.79 15.58
N ASN A 86 7.48 -8.73 15.97
CA ASN A 86 7.92 -7.99 17.15
C ASN A 86 7.57 -6.50 17.06
N GLN A 87 7.81 -5.85 15.92
CA GLN A 87 7.48 -4.44 15.71
C GLN A 87 5.98 -4.17 15.88
N LEU A 88 5.12 -5.03 15.31
CA LEU A 88 3.67 -4.90 15.43
C LEU A 88 3.18 -5.13 16.87
N ARG A 89 3.76 -6.10 17.59
CA ARG A 89 3.46 -6.33 19.02
C ARG A 89 3.87 -5.15 19.88
N ARG A 90 5.06 -4.58 19.65
CA ARG A 90 5.54 -3.37 20.33
C ARG A 90 4.69 -2.14 20.02
N LEU A 91 4.10 -2.06 18.82
CA LEU A 91 3.11 -1.05 18.46
C LEU A 91 1.74 -1.27 19.14
N GLY A 92 1.49 -2.45 19.72
CA GLY A 92 0.24 -2.77 20.43
C GLY A 92 -0.86 -3.30 19.52
N ALA A 93 -0.53 -3.92 18.39
CA ALA A 93 -1.50 -4.56 17.51
C ALA A 93 -2.23 -5.72 18.22
N SER A 94 -3.57 -5.64 18.31
CA SER A 94 -4.46 -6.64 18.92
C SER A 94 -5.06 -7.64 17.93
N CYS A 95 -4.31 -7.97 16.88
CA CYS A 95 -4.67 -9.00 15.91
C CYS A 95 -4.61 -10.42 16.52
N ASP A 96 -5.28 -11.37 15.87
CA ASP A 96 -5.28 -12.77 16.27
C ASP A 96 -4.00 -13.47 15.80
N TRP A 97 -2.96 -13.33 16.62
CA TRP A 97 -1.67 -13.96 16.40
C TRP A 97 -1.71 -15.50 16.33
N SER A 98 -2.76 -16.15 16.85
CA SER A 98 -2.89 -17.61 16.75
C SER A 98 -3.22 -18.07 15.32
N ARG A 99 -3.70 -17.14 14.48
CA ARG A 99 -4.09 -17.36 13.08
C ARG A 99 -3.17 -16.66 12.09
N GLU A 100 -1.93 -16.39 12.48
CA GLU A 100 -0.93 -15.76 11.61
C GLU A 100 -0.76 -16.56 10.31
N ARG A 101 -0.81 -15.88 9.17
CA ARG A 101 -0.65 -16.49 7.83
C ARG A 101 0.60 -16.00 7.12
N PHE A 102 1.07 -16.82 6.20
CA PHE A 102 2.16 -16.48 5.28
C PHE A 102 1.75 -16.84 3.86
N THR A 103 2.06 -16.00 2.88
CA THR A 103 1.51 -16.22 1.52
C THR A 103 1.97 -17.53 0.88
N MET A 104 3.09 -18.11 1.31
CA MET A 104 3.54 -19.46 0.90
C MET A 104 3.36 -20.53 1.99
N ASP A 105 2.45 -20.32 2.96
CA ASP A 105 2.03 -21.41 3.85
C ASP A 105 1.25 -22.50 3.08
N GLU A 106 1.11 -23.68 3.69
CA GLU A 106 0.50 -24.85 3.03
C GLU A 106 -0.93 -24.56 2.54
N GLY A 107 -1.75 -23.93 3.39
CA GLY A 107 -3.14 -23.64 3.07
C GLY A 107 -3.26 -22.64 1.92
N LEU A 108 -2.47 -21.55 1.94
CA LEU A 108 -2.52 -20.52 0.91
C LEU A 108 -1.90 -21.01 -0.41
N SER A 109 -0.83 -21.80 -0.34
CA SER A 109 -0.21 -22.41 -1.52
C SER A 109 -1.17 -23.34 -2.26
N ARG A 110 -1.96 -24.14 -1.53
CA ARG A 110 -3.02 -24.96 -2.12
C ARG A 110 -4.11 -24.12 -2.77
N ALA A 111 -4.53 -23.02 -2.14
CA ALA A 111 -5.48 -22.09 -2.73
C ALA A 111 -4.95 -21.48 -4.05
N VAL A 112 -3.68 -21.06 -4.08
CA VAL A 112 -3.02 -20.52 -5.27
C VAL A 112 -3.01 -21.53 -6.42
N ILE A 113 -2.63 -22.78 -6.15
CA ILE A 113 -2.62 -23.85 -7.16
C ILE A 113 -4.02 -24.06 -7.72
N LYS A 114 -5.02 -24.18 -6.83
CA LYS A 114 -6.41 -24.38 -7.23
C LYS A 114 -6.94 -23.25 -8.10
N VAL A 115 -6.70 -22.00 -7.71
CA VAL A 115 -7.13 -20.82 -8.48
C VAL A 115 -6.49 -20.81 -9.87
N PHE A 116 -5.20 -21.09 -9.97
CA PHE A 116 -4.53 -21.14 -11.28
C PHE A 116 -5.16 -22.19 -12.20
N VAL A 117 -5.36 -23.41 -11.69
CA VAL A 117 -5.96 -24.52 -12.45
C VAL A 117 -7.40 -24.20 -12.87
N GLU A 118 -8.18 -23.58 -11.98
CA GLU A 118 -9.57 -23.25 -12.27
C GLU A 118 -9.69 -22.10 -13.27
N LEU A 119 -8.86 -21.05 -13.16
CA LEU A 119 -8.81 -20.00 -14.18
C LEU A 119 -8.38 -20.55 -15.55
N HIS A 120 -7.48 -21.53 -15.59
CA HIS A 120 -7.10 -22.19 -16.84
C HIS A 120 -8.27 -22.97 -17.44
N LYS A 121 -9.04 -23.71 -16.62
CA LYS A 121 -10.27 -24.39 -17.06
C LYS A 121 -11.33 -23.41 -17.57
N GLN A 122 -11.40 -22.21 -17.01
CA GLN A 122 -12.28 -21.13 -17.44
C GLN A 122 -11.79 -20.44 -18.73
N GLY A 123 -10.60 -20.79 -19.24
CA GLY A 123 -9.98 -20.12 -20.39
C GLY A 123 -9.45 -18.72 -20.08
N LEU A 124 -9.40 -18.33 -18.80
CA LEU A 124 -8.90 -17.02 -18.35
C LEU A 124 -7.39 -17.03 -18.13
N VAL A 125 -6.79 -18.17 -17.78
CA VAL A 125 -5.33 -18.35 -17.78
C VAL A 125 -4.90 -19.02 -19.07
N TYR A 126 -3.96 -18.41 -19.78
CA TYR A 126 -3.42 -18.92 -21.03
C TYR A 126 -1.93 -18.60 -21.16
N LYS A 127 -1.24 -19.35 -22.01
CA LYS A 127 0.16 -19.12 -22.37
C LYS A 127 0.23 -18.49 -23.75
N ASP A 128 1.02 -17.44 -23.90
CA ASP A 128 1.18 -16.72 -25.17
C ASP A 128 2.61 -16.19 -25.32
N LYS A 129 3.05 -16.00 -26.56
CA LYS A 129 4.35 -15.42 -26.89
C LYS A 129 4.18 -13.94 -27.21
N ARG A 130 4.52 -13.08 -26.26
CA ARG A 130 4.33 -11.63 -26.35
C ARG A 130 5.55 -10.87 -25.88
N LEU A 131 5.58 -9.58 -26.22
CA LEU A 131 6.48 -8.66 -25.55
C LEU A 131 6.06 -8.49 -24.09
N VAL A 132 7.06 -8.55 -23.23
CA VAL A 132 6.92 -8.19 -21.82
C VAL A 132 8.00 -7.18 -21.47
N ASN A 133 7.74 -6.39 -20.43
CA ASN A 133 8.78 -5.63 -19.77
C ASN A 133 9.73 -6.62 -19.11
N TRP A 134 10.98 -6.63 -19.54
CA TRP A 134 12.00 -7.54 -19.07
C TRP A 134 13.09 -6.79 -18.36
N ASP A 135 13.40 -7.23 -17.15
CA ASP A 135 14.55 -6.72 -16.40
C ASP A 135 15.78 -7.55 -16.76
N PRO A 136 16.76 -7.02 -17.52
CA PRO A 136 17.92 -7.80 -17.96
C PRO A 136 18.90 -8.10 -16.82
N ARG A 137 18.85 -7.34 -15.73
CA ARG A 137 19.69 -7.58 -14.56
C ARG A 137 19.16 -8.76 -13.75
N PHE A 138 17.86 -8.81 -13.50
CA PHE A 138 17.24 -9.90 -12.76
C PHE A 138 16.83 -11.09 -13.62
N GLN A 139 16.78 -10.88 -14.94
CA GLN A 139 16.38 -11.83 -15.97
C GLN A 139 14.99 -12.39 -15.70
N THR A 140 14.02 -11.49 -15.55
CA THR A 140 12.61 -11.83 -15.32
C THR A 140 11.70 -10.80 -15.98
N ALA A 141 10.52 -11.26 -16.39
CA ALA A 141 9.41 -10.39 -16.70
C ALA A 141 9.00 -9.58 -15.45
N ILE A 142 8.61 -8.33 -15.66
CA ILE A 142 8.02 -7.43 -14.66
C ILE A 142 6.74 -6.80 -15.22
N SER A 143 5.84 -6.37 -14.35
CA SER A 143 4.60 -5.69 -14.78
C SER A 143 4.89 -4.27 -15.28
N ASP A 144 4.04 -3.71 -16.16
CA ASP A 144 4.05 -2.28 -16.53
C ASP A 144 4.12 -1.32 -15.33
N LEU A 145 3.66 -1.78 -14.18
CA LEU A 145 3.57 -1.02 -12.95
C LEU A 145 4.84 -1.08 -12.10
N GLU A 146 5.72 -2.03 -12.41
CA GLU A 146 7.07 -2.15 -11.83
C GLU A 146 8.09 -1.37 -12.69
N VAL A 147 7.60 -0.54 -13.62
CA VAL A 147 8.39 0.30 -14.53
C VAL A 147 8.28 1.77 -14.13
N GLU A 148 9.43 2.40 -13.90
CA GLU A 148 9.58 3.83 -13.70
C GLU A 148 10.01 4.53 -14.99
N GLN A 149 9.32 5.61 -15.35
CA GLN A 149 9.60 6.40 -16.54
C GLN A 149 10.64 7.47 -16.22
N VAL A 150 11.85 7.38 -16.79
CA VAL A 150 12.98 8.27 -16.49
C VAL A 150 13.31 9.13 -17.71
N GLU A 151 13.25 10.45 -17.56
CA GLU A 151 13.68 11.38 -18.62
C GLU A 151 15.21 11.41 -18.73
N MET A 152 15.74 11.12 -19.93
CA MET A 152 17.16 11.02 -20.19
C MET A 152 17.55 11.79 -21.46
N LYS A 153 18.74 12.39 -21.42
CA LYS A 153 19.38 12.92 -22.62
C LYS A 153 19.94 11.76 -23.43
N GLY A 154 19.48 11.62 -24.66
CA GLY A 154 19.96 10.65 -25.62
C GLY A 154 20.24 11.26 -26.98
N THR A 155 20.21 10.42 -27.99
CA THR A 155 20.56 10.78 -29.35
C THR A 155 19.56 10.11 -30.30
N LEU A 156 19.15 10.85 -31.33
CA LEU A 156 18.34 10.36 -32.43
C LEU A 156 19.24 10.24 -33.66
N TRP A 157 19.41 9.02 -34.15
CA TRP A 157 20.22 8.73 -35.33
C TRP A 157 19.34 8.57 -36.56
N HIS A 158 19.81 9.12 -37.68
CA HIS A 158 19.14 9.07 -38.97
C HIS A 158 19.93 8.15 -39.89
N PHE A 159 19.37 6.99 -40.23
CA PHE A 159 20.02 5.97 -41.06
C PHE A 159 19.34 5.82 -42.41
N ASP A 160 20.14 5.79 -43.47
CA ASP A 160 19.66 5.58 -44.82
C ASP A 160 19.57 4.08 -45.13
N TYR A 161 18.39 3.63 -45.54
CA TYR A 161 18.10 2.26 -45.94
C TYR A 161 17.97 2.24 -47.47
N PRO A 162 18.87 1.53 -48.19
CA PRO A 162 18.83 1.45 -49.65
C PRO A 162 17.56 0.77 -50.16
N VAL A 163 16.83 1.42 -51.07
CA VAL A 163 15.67 0.84 -51.75
C VAL A 163 16.16 -0.12 -52.84
N VAL A 164 15.53 -1.28 -52.96
CA VAL A 164 15.88 -2.30 -53.94
C VAL A 164 14.82 -2.47 -55.04
N SER A 165 15.24 -3.01 -56.17
CA SER A 165 14.38 -3.50 -57.24
C SER A 165 13.73 -4.84 -56.87
N GLU A 166 12.81 -5.31 -57.70
CA GLU A 166 12.22 -6.67 -57.57
C GLU A 166 13.28 -7.79 -57.64
N THR A 167 14.43 -7.52 -58.26
CA THR A 167 15.56 -8.45 -58.34
C THR A 167 16.53 -8.34 -57.16
N GLY A 168 16.23 -7.48 -56.17
CA GLY A 168 17.06 -7.25 -54.98
C GLY A 168 18.27 -6.34 -55.20
N ALA A 169 18.38 -5.68 -56.37
CA ALA A 169 19.47 -4.74 -56.66
C ALA A 169 19.13 -3.33 -56.17
N GLU A 170 20.08 -2.64 -55.55
CA GLU A 170 19.89 -1.26 -55.05
C GLU A 170 19.58 -0.28 -56.20
N THR A 171 18.55 0.55 -56.04
CA THR A 171 18.09 1.48 -57.09
C THR A 171 18.76 2.85 -57.03
N GLY A 172 19.60 3.10 -56.03
CA GLY A 172 20.19 4.42 -55.73
C GLY A 172 19.25 5.38 -55.00
N GLU A 173 18.00 4.98 -54.76
CA GLU A 173 17.05 5.68 -53.88
C GLU A 173 17.19 5.14 -52.46
N VAL A 174 17.03 6.00 -51.45
CA VAL A 174 17.13 5.63 -50.04
C VAL A 174 15.92 6.16 -49.27
N ILE A 175 15.54 5.46 -48.22
CA ILE A 175 14.61 5.96 -47.20
C ILE A 175 15.36 6.15 -45.89
N THR A 176 15.23 7.32 -45.27
CA THR A 176 15.91 7.61 -44.00
C THR A 176 14.98 7.27 -42.84
N VAL A 177 15.42 6.40 -41.92
CA VAL A 177 14.70 6.09 -40.68
C VAL A 177 15.37 6.81 -39.50
N ALA A 178 14.55 7.29 -38.57
CA ALA A 178 15.03 7.87 -37.31
C ALA A 178 14.89 6.85 -36.17
N THR A 179 15.93 6.67 -35.35
CA THR A 179 15.87 5.76 -34.18
C THR A 179 16.74 6.23 -33.02
N THR A 180 16.29 5.95 -31.79
CA THR A 180 17.07 6.10 -30.56
C THR A 180 17.77 4.81 -30.14
N ARG A 181 17.52 3.69 -30.84
CA ARG A 181 18.06 2.36 -30.53
C ARG A 181 18.72 1.70 -31.75
N PRO A 182 19.87 2.22 -32.24
CA PRO A 182 20.57 1.67 -33.40
C PRO A 182 20.79 0.16 -33.34
N GLU A 183 21.10 -0.39 -32.18
CA GLU A 183 21.36 -1.82 -32.00
C GLU A 183 20.18 -2.71 -32.38
N THR A 184 18.95 -2.22 -32.19
CA THR A 184 17.74 -2.98 -32.53
C THR A 184 17.55 -3.10 -34.04
N MET A 185 18.20 -2.25 -34.84
CA MET A 185 18.06 -2.26 -36.30
C MET A 185 18.36 -3.61 -36.93
N LEU A 186 19.24 -4.40 -36.32
CA LEU A 186 19.59 -5.74 -36.80
C LEU A 186 18.36 -6.69 -36.84
N GLY A 187 17.38 -6.44 -35.98
CA GLY A 187 16.12 -7.16 -35.90
C GLY A 187 14.98 -6.55 -36.72
N ASP A 188 15.24 -5.51 -37.54
CA ASP A 188 14.18 -4.87 -38.33
C ASP A 188 13.58 -5.84 -39.35
N THR A 189 12.25 -5.81 -39.47
CA THR A 189 11.50 -6.63 -40.44
C THR A 189 10.55 -5.81 -41.30
N GLY A 190 10.55 -4.50 -41.15
CA GLY A 190 9.85 -3.57 -42.04
C GLY A 190 10.25 -2.12 -41.79
N VAL A 191 9.83 -1.24 -42.69
CA VAL A 191 9.87 0.23 -42.50
C VAL A 191 8.45 0.75 -42.69
N ALA A 192 7.90 1.42 -41.68
CA ALA A 192 6.57 2.02 -41.75
C ALA A 192 6.64 3.49 -42.17
N VAL A 193 5.77 3.86 -43.10
CA VAL A 193 5.51 5.24 -43.51
C VAL A 193 4.01 5.51 -43.45
N HIS A 194 3.64 6.77 -43.22
CA HIS A 194 2.22 7.12 -43.22
C HIS A 194 1.66 7.01 -44.66
N PRO A 195 0.48 6.40 -44.88
CA PRO A 195 -0.09 6.23 -46.22
C PRO A 195 -0.29 7.54 -47.01
N GLU A 196 -0.50 8.63 -46.28
CA GLU A 196 -0.68 9.98 -46.83
C GLU A 196 0.58 10.85 -46.85
N ASP A 197 1.75 10.31 -46.49
CA ASP A 197 3.01 11.06 -46.62
C ASP A 197 3.48 11.05 -48.08
N GLU A 198 3.21 12.15 -48.80
CA GLU A 198 3.57 12.33 -50.21
C GLU A 198 5.08 12.16 -50.49
N ARG A 199 5.95 12.24 -49.47
CA ARG A 199 7.40 11.98 -49.62
C ARG A 199 7.73 10.51 -49.86
N TYR A 200 6.93 9.59 -49.31
CA TYR A 200 7.22 8.15 -49.30
C TYR A 200 6.08 7.29 -49.87
N LYS A 201 4.95 7.89 -50.24
CA LYS A 201 3.78 7.19 -50.79
C LYS A 201 4.11 6.27 -51.98
N HIS A 202 5.03 6.68 -52.84
CA HIS A 202 5.50 5.88 -54.00
C HIS A 202 6.43 4.71 -53.62
N LEU A 203 6.89 4.66 -52.36
CA LEU A 203 7.74 3.59 -51.84
C LEU A 203 6.96 2.48 -51.14
N ILE A 204 5.69 2.69 -50.80
CA ILE A 204 4.85 1.67 -50.15
C ILE A 204 4.75 0.44 -51.05
N GLY A 205 5.03 -0.74 -50.48
CA GLY A 205 5.06 -2.02 -51.18
C GLY A 205 6.41 -2.35 -51.84
N ARG A 206 7.35 -1.39 -51.91
CA ARG A 206 8.74 -1.68 -52.29
C ARG A 206 9.50 -2.27 -51.10
N GLN A 207 10.72 -2.73 -51.36
CA GLN A 207 11.59 -3.29 -50.34
C GLN A 207 12.85 -2.44 -50.18
N VAL A 208 13.43 -2.50 -48.98
CA VAL A 208 14.75 -1.97 -48.69
C VAL A 208 15.67 -3.09 -48.25
N LYS A 209 16.96 -2.90 -48.48
CA LYS A 209 18.00 -3.76 -47.94
C LYS A 209 18.42 -3.22 -46.59
N LEU A 210 18.18 -4.01 -45.55
CA LEU A 210 18.56 -3.67 -44.18
C LEU A 210 20.09 -3.47 -44.10
N PRO A 211 20.58 -2.28 -43.71
CA PRO A 211 22.01 -2.06 -43.59
C PRO A 211 22.69 -3.05 -42.64
N LEU A 212 23.94 -3.40 -42.95
CA LEU A 212 24.79 -4.38 -42.26
C LEU A 212 24.35 -5.85 -42.34
N VAL A 213 23.05 -6.12 -42.26
CA VAL A 213 22.51 -7.49 -42.31
C VAL A 213 22.33 -7.94 -43.76
N GLY A 214 21.76 -7.09 -44.62
CA GLY A 214 21.44 -7.41 -46.01
C GLY A 214 20.08 -8.08 -46.22
N ARG A 215 19.27 -8.24 -45.16
CA ARG A 215 17.89 -8.73 -45.22
C ARG A 215 17.02 -7.78 -46.04
N LEU A 216 16.20 -8.31 -46.94
CA LEU A 216 15.21 -7.50 -47.65
C LEU A 216 13.95 -7.36 -46.80
N ILE A 217 13.54 -6.13 -46.50
CA ILE A 217 12.38 -5.84 -45.66
C ILE A 217 11.41 -4.89 -46.39
N PRO A 218 10.08 -5.07 -46.25
CA PRO A 218 9.09 -4.25 -46.93
C PRO A 218 8.97 -2.84 -46.35
N ILE A 219 8.63 -1.89 -47.21
CA ILE A 219 8.10 -0.57 -46.81
C ILE A 219 6.57 -0.69 -46.76
N ILE A 220 5.98 -0.48 -45.58
CA ILE A 220 4.55 -0.64 -45.32
C ILE A 220 3.88 0.71 -45.04
N GLY A 221 2.62 0.84 -45.45
CA GLY A 221 1.78 1.98 -45.11
C GLY A 221 1.04 1.72 -43.79
N ASP A 222 1.35 2.48 -42.74
CA ASP A 222 0.67 2.37 -41.44
C ASP A 222 0.52 3.75 -40.77
N SER A 223 -0.65 4.00 -40.17
CA SER A 223 -0.95 5.28 -39.52
C SER A 223 -0.22 5.49 -38.18
N TYR A 224 0.48 4.48 -37.67
CA TYR A 224 1.40 4.63 -36.54
C TYR A 224 2.57 5.59 -36.85
N SER A 225 3.05 5.60 -38.10
CA SER A 225 4.10 6.53 -38.49
C SER A 225 3.54 7.95 -38.59
N ASP A 226 4.19 8.90 -37.91
CA ASP A 226 3.78 10.30 -37.88
C ASP A 226 4.65 11.13 -38.86
N PRO A 227 4.09 11.70 -39.94
CA PRO A 227 4.84 12.49 -40.92
C PRO A 227 5.60 13.67 -40.31
N GLU A 228 5.15 14.21 -39.17
CA GLU A 228 5.74 15.38 -38.51
C GLU A 228 6.87 15.02 -37.54
N LYS A 229 7.09 13.74 -37.24
CA LYS A 229 8.14 13.29 -36.30
C LYS A 229 9.32 12.65 -37.01
N GLY A 230 10.53 13.07 -36.61
CA GLY A 230 11.78 12.54 -37.18
C GLY A 230 11.79 12.70 -38.70
N THR A 231 11.89 11.58 -39.42
CA THR A 231 11.88 11.57 -40.89
C THR A 231 10.51 11.31 -41.51
N GLY A 232 9.49 10.96 -40.72
CA GLY A 232 8.21 10.40 -41.20
C GLY A 232 8.27 8.90 -41.58
N ALA A 233 9.46 8.28 -41.48
CA ALA A 233 9.65 6.84 -41.69
C ALA A 233 10.25 6.19 -40.43
N VAL A 234 9.62 5.12 -39.97
CA VAL A 234 9.94 4.44 -38.71
C VAL A 234 10.39 3.01 -39.00
N LYS A 235 11.53 2.61 -38.45
CA LYS A 235 11.96 1.20 -38.51
C LYS A 235 11.03 0.34 -37.65
N ILE A 236 10.67 -0.85 -38.13
CA ILE A 236 9.77 -1.76 -37.41
C ILE A 236 10.54 -2.98 -36.91
N THR A 237 10.62 -3.10 -35.59
CA THR A 237 11.32 -4.12 -34.81
C THR A 237 10.37 -4.88 -33.88
N PRO A 238 9.52 -5.79 -34.39
CA PRO A 238 8.44 -6.36 -33.60
C PRO A 238 8.86 -7.07 -32.32
N ALA A 239 10.09 -7.60 -32.25
CA ALA A 239 10.58 -8.31 -31.07
C ALA A 239 11.20 -7.42 -29.97
N HIS A 240 11.26 -6.09 -30.15
CA HIS A 240 12.01 -5.18 -29.26
C HIS A 240 11.31 -3.85 -28.92
N ASP A 241 10.09 -3.64 -29.41
CA ASP A 241 9.27 -2.45 -29.10
C ASP A 241 7.77 -2.80 -29.15
N PHE A 242 7.00 -2.35 -28.17
CA PHE A 242 5.57 -2.68 -28.03
C PHE A 242 4.72 -2.15 -29.19
N ASN A 243 5.02 -0.95 -29.69
CA ASN A 243 4.28 -0.39 -30.81
C ASN A 243 4.65 -1.09 -32.11
N ASP A 244 5.95 -1.37 -32.30
CA ASP A 244 6.44 -2.12 -33.46
C ASP A 244 5.86 -3.55 -33.49
N PHE A 245 5.64 -4.17 -32.34
CA PHE A 245 4.98 -5.48 -32.24
C PHE A 245 3.56 -5.44 -32.77
N GLU A 246 2.79 -4.41 -32.40
CA GLU A 246 1.42 -4.23 -32.90
C GLU A 246 1.38 -3.90 -34.40
N VAL A 247 2.31 -3.08 -34.90
CA VAL A 247 2.48 -2.84 -36.36
C VAL A 247 2.83 -4.14 -37.06
N GLY A 248 3.81 -4.89 -36.54
CA GLY A 248 4.24 -6.17 -37.08
C GLY A 248 3.10 -7.17 -37.15
N LYS A 249 2.25 -7.22 -36.12
CA LYS A 249 1.04 -8.07 -36.11
C LYS A 249 0.02 -7.65 -37.17
N ARG A 250 -0.25 -6.35 -37.33
CA ARG A 250 -1.18 -5.83 -38.36
C ARG A 250 -0.72 -6.18 -39.78
N HIS A 251 0.58 -6.15 -40.03
CA HIS A 251 1.18 -6.37 -41.35
C HIS A 251 1.82 -7.74 -41.54
N SER A 252 1.64 -8.67 -40.59
CA SER A 252 2.21 -10.02 -40.61
C SER A 252 3.74 -10.04 -40.79
N LEU A 253 4.46 -9.11 -40.15
CA LEU A 253 5.91 -9.04 -40.19
C LEU A 253 6.54 -10.07 -39.23
N PRO A 254 7.65 -10.73 -39.61
CA PRO A 254 8.38 -11.62 -38.71
C PRO A 254 8.88 -10.89 -37.45
N SER A 255 8.93 -11.61 -36.33
CA SER A 255 9.49 -11.10 -35.06
C SER A 255 10.83 -11.76 -34.78
N ILE A 256 11.93 -11.03 -34.94
CA ILE A 256 13.30 -11.54 -34.77
C ILE A 256 13.90 -11.01 -33.47
N ASN A 257 14.00 -11.87 -32.45
CA ASN A 257 14.66 -11.52 -31.20
C ASN A 257 16.20 -11.59 -31.38
N ILE A 258 16.89 -10.47 -31.14
CA ILE A 258 18.35 -10.33 -31.27
C ILE A 258 19.06 -10.21 -29.92
N PHE A 259 18.33 -10.30 -28.81
CA PHE A 259 18.90 -10.18 -27.47
C PHE A 259 18.79 -11.49 -26.71
N ALA A 260 19.79 -11.76 -25.89
CA ALA A 260 19.72 -12.74 -24.83
C ALA A 260 18.97 -12.15 -23.61
N PRO A 261 18.57 -13.00 -22.63
CA PRO A 261 17.90 -12.54 -21.41
C PRO A 261 18.67 -11.50 -20.57
N ASP A 262 19.99 -11.38 -20.73
CA ASP A 262 20.81 -10.36 -20.07
C ASP A 262 21.00 -9.08 -20.92
N ALA A 263 20.25 -8.96 -22.01
CA ALA A 263 20.34 -7.88 -23.00
C ALA A 263 21.69 -7.77 -23.73
N THR A 264 22.48 -8.84 -23.74
CA THR A 264 23.58 -8.99 -24.71
C THR A 264 23.05 -9.41 -26.07
N LEU A 265 23.78 -9.12 -27.15
CA LEU A 265 23.41 -9.58 -28.49
C LEU A 265 23.45 -11.10 -28.58
N LYS A 266 22.38 -11.70 -29.12
CA LYS A 266 22.25 -13.11 -29.44
C LYS A 266 22.00 -13.27 -30.94
N LEU A 267 23.08 -13.41 -31.69
CA LEU A 267 23.11 -13.53 -33.14
C LEU A 267 23.65 -14.90 -33.53
N GLU A 268 22.76 -15.87 -33.69
CA GLU A 268 23.11 -17.24 -34.10
C GLU A 268 23.10 -17.35 -35.64
N PRO A 269 24.17 -17.85 -36.26
CA PRO A 269 24.16 -18.16 -37.70
C PRO A 269 23.15 -19.25 -38.03
N GLN A 270 22.59 -19.23 -39.24
CA GLN A 270 21.59 -20.19 -39.72
C GLN A 270 20.33 -20.21 -38.85
N SER A 271 19.91 -19.03 -38.39
CA SER A 271 18.71 -18.85 -37.58
C SER A 271 17.71 -17.95 -38.31
N ALA A 272 16.58 -17.63 -37.66
CA ALA A 272 15.64 -16.63 -38.17
C ALA A 272 16.30 -15.25 -38.40
N PHE A 273 17.49 -14.99 -37.83
CA PHE A 273 18.23 -13.76 -38.04
C PHE A 273 18.81 -13.63 -39.46
N ASP A 274 19.42 -14.67 -40.01
CA ASP A 274 20.08 -14.64 -41.32
C ASP A 274 19.39 -15.53 -42.38
N GLU A 275 18.17 -15.99 -42.10
CA GLU A 275 17.36 -16.75 -43.03
C GLU A 275 17.16 -15.98 -44.35
N GLY A 276 17.57 -16.60 -45.46
CA GLY A 276 17.47 -16.00 -46.80
C GLY A 276 18.47 -14.88 -47.09
N VAL A 277 19.42 -14.62 -46.18
CA VAL A 277 20.43 -13.56 -46.34
C VAL A 277 21.72 -14.13 -46.94
N ALA A 278 22.24 -13.48 -47.98
CA ALA A 278 23.52 -13.87 -48.58
C ALA A 278 24.69 -13.47 -47.67
N PRO A 279 25.73 -14.34 -47.51
CA PRO A 279 26.93 -13.98 -46.76
C PRO A 279 27.59 -12.71 -47.30
N SER A 280 27.97 -11.82 -46.38
CA SER A 280 28.66 -10.57 -46.70
C SER A 280 29.72 -10.25 -45.65
N THR A 281 30.70 -9.41 -45.98
CA THR A 281 31.70 -8.92 -45.02
C THR A 281 31.06 -8.19 -43.85
N ASP A 282 29.96 -7.47 -44.12
CA ASP A 282 29.21 -6.73 -43.11
C ASP A 282 28.47 -7.68 -42.17
N LEU A 283 27.82 -8.71 -42.70
CA LEU A 283 27.13 -9.70 -41.89
C LEU A 283 28.12 -10.48 -41.00
N ILE A 284 29.32 -10.79 -41.49
CA ILE A 284 30.39 -11.39 -40.69
C ILE A 284 30.82 -10.45 -39.55
N ALA A 285 30.96 -9.15 -39.84
CA ALA A 285 31.28 -8.16 -38.81
C ALA A 285 30.16 -8.01 -37.77
N VAL A 286 28.90 -8.12 -38.19
CA VAL A 286 27.73 -8.13 -37.29
C VAL A 286 27.77 -9.35 -36.36
N PHE A 287 28.04 -10.55 -36.88
CA PHE A 287 28.17 -11.75 -36.05
C PHE A 287 29.31 -11.65 -35.03
N ALA A 288 30.37 -10.90 -35.32
CA ALA A 288 31.45 -10.64 -34.36
C ALA A 288 31.03 -9.79 -33.15
N LEU A 289 29.84 -9.15 -33.20
CA LEU A 289 29.26 -8.42 -32.07
C LEU A 289 28.47 -9.31 -31.11
N ASN A 290 28.28 -10.60 -31.43
CA ASN A 290 27.54 -11.54 -30.59
C ASN A 290 28.14 -11.59 -29.17
N GLY A 291 27.29 -11.53 -28.14
CA GLY A 291 27.67 -11.51 -26.73
C GLY A 291 28.05 -10.14 -26.16
N LEU A 292 28.12 -9.08 -26.99
CA LEU A 292 28.33 -7.72 -26.47
C LEU A 292 27.07 -7.17 -25.80
N ASP A 293 27.25 -6.37 -24.75
CA ASP A 293 26.16 -5.57 -24.17
C ASP A 293 25.58 -4.62 -25.22
N ARG A 294 24.25 -4.43 -25.19
CA ARG A 294 23.52 -3.60 -26.17
C ARG A 294 24.05 -2.18 -26.31
N PHE A 295 24.56 -1.54 -25.25
CA PHE A 295 25.08 -0.18 -25.33
C PHE A 295 26.46 -0.13 -25.98
N GLU A 296 27.26 -1.18 -25.81
CA GLU A 296 28.52 -1.34 -26.53
C GLU A 296 28.27 -1.68 -28.00
N ALA A 297 27.34 -2.61 -28.27
CA ALA A 297 26.89 -2.96 -29.61
C ALA A 297 26.37 -1.73 -30.36
N ARG A 298 25.57 -0.88 -29.71
CA ARG A 298 25.08 0.39 -30.26
C ARG A 298 26.22 1.24 -30.82
N LYS A 299 27.28 1.46 -30.04
CA LYS A 299 28.44 2.27 -30.48
C LYS A 299 29.12 1.67 -31.70
N ARG A 300 29.29 0.34 -31.72
CA ARG A 300 29.90 -0.38 -32.85
C ARG A 300 29.05 -0.30 -34.10
N ILE A 301 27.74 -0.50 -33.98
CA ILE A 301 26.79 -0.45 -35.10
C ILE A 301 26.74 0.95 -35.70
N VAL A 302 26.69 2.01 -34.88
CA VAL A 302 26.74 3.39 -35.40
C VAL A 302 28.03 3.63 -36.19
N ALA A 303 29.19 3.23 -35.66
CA ALA A 303 30.47 3.38 -36.36
C ALA A 303 30.47 2.60 -37.70
N MET A 304 29.93 1.39 -37.73
CA MET A 304 29.81 0.60 -38.95
C MET A 304 28.92 1.29 -40.00
N ILE A 305 27.77 1.84 -39.59
CA ILE A 305 26.88 2.58 -40.48
C ILE A 305 27.55 3.85 -41.03
N GLU A 306 28.29 4.57 -40.19
CA GLU A 306 29.04 5.77 -40.58
C GLU A 306 30.15 5.46 -41.58
N GLU A 307 30.94 4.40 -41.36
CA GLU A 307 31.98 3.92 -42.29
C GLU A 307 31.43 3.61 -43.69
N ARG A 308 30.15 3.23 -43.77
CA ARG A 308 29.45 2.89 -45.02
C ARG A 308 28.73 4.10 -45.64
N GLY A 309 28.85 5.27 -45.03
CA GLY A 309 28.22 6.51 -45.50
C GLY A 309 26.69 6.51 -45.39
N LEU A 310 26.13 5.64 -44.54
CA LEU A 310 24.68 5.48 -44.36
C LEU A 310 24.15 6.23 -43.12
N LEU A 311 25.02 6.89 -42.36
CA LEU A 311 24.62 7.79 -41.27
C LEU A 311 24.37 9.19 -41.85
N ARG A 312 23.10 9.60 -41.92
CA ARG A 312 22.69 10.88 -42.52
C ARG A 312 22.81 12.06 -41.56
N ALA A 313 22.39 11.86 -40.31
CA ALA A 313 22.40 12.89 -39.28
C ALA A 313 22.37 12.28 -37.86
N THR A 314 22.88 13.03 -36.90
CA THR A 314 22.84 12.70 -35.47
C THR A 314 22.36 13.91 -34.70
N GLU A 315 21.28 13.76 -33.93
CA GLU A 315 20.63 14.86 -33.24
C GLU A 315 20.51 14.59 -31.74
N PRO A 316 20.79 15.58 -30.86
CA PRO A 316 20.49 15.46 -29.44
C PRO A 316 18.98 15.30 -29.24
N HIS A 317 18.57 14.31 -28.44
CA HIS A 317 17.15 14.03 -28.21
C HIS A 317 16.90 13.63 -26.75
N THR A 318 16.08 14.41 -26.04
CA THR A 318 15.61 14.04 -24.71
C THR A 318 14.37 13.16 -24.86
N HIS A 319 14.40 12.00 -24.23
CA HIS A 319 13.29 11.05 -24.26
C HIS A 319 13.15 10.33 -22.92
N THR A 320 12.01 9.70 -22.75
CA THR A 320 11.71 8.91 -21.56
C THR A 320 12.13 7.46 -21.79
N VAL A 321 12.97 6.93 -20.92
CA VAL A 321 13.43 5.54 -20.93
C VAL A 321 12.81 4.81 -19.74
N PRO A 322 12.08 3.72 -19.95
CA PRO A 322 11.53 2.94 -18.86
C PRO A 322 12.64 2.16 -18.13
N HIS A 323 12.61 2.20 -16.79
CA HIS A 323 13.55 1.55 -15.89
C HIS A 323 12.81 0.65 -14.91
N GLY A 324 13.43 -0.43 -14.45
CA GLY A 324 12.84 -1.24 -13.38
C GLY A 324 12.85 -0.46 -12.05
N ASP A 325 11.72 -0.43 -11.33
CA ASP A 325 11.56 0.25 -10.03
C ASP A 325 12.61 -0.19 -8.98
N ARG A 326 13.10 -1.41 -9.14
CA ARG A 326 13.97 -2.12 -8.21
C ARG A 326 15.41 -2.19 -8.66
N SER A 327 15.63 -2.53 -9.93
CA SER A 327 16.98 -2.65 -10.50
C SER A 327 17.59 -1.29 -10.83
N ASN A 328 16.75 -0.28 -11.10
CA ASN A 328 17.11 1.01 -11.69
C ASN A 328 17.90 0.87 -13.00
N VAL A 329 17.71 -0.22 -13.74
CA VAL A 329 18.32 -0.39 -15.07
C VAL A 329 17.25 -0.18 -16.16
N PRO A 330 17.64 0.29 -17.36
CA PRO A 330 16.72 0.34 -18.49
C PRO A 330 16.16 -1.06 -18.78
N ILE A 331 14.83 -1.13 -18.89
CA ILE A 331 14.14 -2.39 -19.20
C ILE A 331 14.15 -2.65 -20.69
N GLU A 332 13.99 -3.92 -21.06
CA GLU A 332 13.87 -4.33 -22.45
C GLU A 332 12.44 -4.80 -22.73
N PRO A 333 11.77 -4.32 -23.79
CA PRO A 333 10.67 -5.06 -24.39
C PRO A 333 11.26 -6.36 -24.95
N TYR A 334 10.89 -7.50 -24.37
CA TYR A 334 11.49 -8.78 -24.70
C TYR A 334 10.44 -9.80 -25.11
N LEU A 335 10.63 -10.44 -26.26
CA LEU A 335 9.71 -11.43 -26.79
C LEU A 335 9.95 -12.79 -26.13
N THR A 336 9.01 -13.24 -25.31
CA THR A 336 9.11 -14.51 -24.58
C THR A 336 7.73 -15.15 -24.37
N ASP A 337 7.71 -16.46 -24.22
CA ASP A 337 6.54 -17.21 -23.78
C ASP A 337 6.27 -16.93 -22.30
N GLN A 338 5.04 -16.52 -21.96
CA GLN A 338 4.62 -16.21 -20.59
C GLN A 338 3.17 -16.62 -20.35
N TRP A 339 2.80 -16.76 -19.07
CA TRP A 339 1.44 -17.01 -18.62
C TRP A 339 0.72 -15.69 -18.32
N PHE A 340 -0.49 -15.55 -18.84
CA PHE A 340 -1.33 -14.38 -18.69
C PHE A 340 -2.68 -14.74 -18.08
N VAL A 341 -3.27 -13.79 -17.35
CA VAL A 341 -4.68 -13.80 -16.96
C VAL A 341 -5.44 -12.80 -17.83
N GLU A 342 -6.51 -13.25 -18.48
CA GLU A 342 -7.50 -12.38 -19.12
C GLU A 342 -8.33 -11.70 -18.04
N VAL A 343 -8.02 -10.44 -17.77
CA VAL A 343 -8.56 -9.69 -16.63
C VAL A 343 -9.78 -8.84 -16.98
N LYS A 344 -10.08 -8.59 -18.26
CA LYS A 344 -11.19 -7.70 -18.63
C LYS A 344 -12.55 -8.15 -18.06
N PRO A 345 -12.97 -9.43 -18.19
CA PRO A 345 -14.24 -9.89 -17.61
C PRO A 345 -14.27 -9.78 -16.08
N LEU A 346 -13.13 -10.04 -15.43
CA LEU A 346 -12.99 -9.94 -13.98
C LEU A 346 -13.07 -8.48 -13.52
N ALA A 347 -12.44 -7.57 -14.27
CA ALA A 347 -12.41 -6.15 -13.98
C ALA A 347 -13.79 -5.51 -14.12
N GLU A 348 -14.55 -5.88 -15.15
CA GLU A 348 -15.94 -5.45 -15.31
C GLU A 348 -16.80 -5.79 -14.09
N THR A 349 -16.66 -7.01 -13.58
CA THR A 349 -17.40 -7.48 -12.40
C THR A 349 -17.01 -6.71 -11.14
N ALA A 350 -15.71 -6.43 -10.96
CA ALA A 350 -15.21 -5.62 -9.84
C ALA A 350 -15.66 -4.15 -9.94
N MET A 351 -15.66 -3.55 -11.13
CA MET A 351 -16.17 -2.20 -11.36
C MET A 351 -17.67 -2.10 -11.08
N ALA A 352 -18.45 -3.10 -11.48
CA ALA A 352 -19.88 -3.16 -11.19
C ALA A 352 -20.13 -3.15 -9.67
N ALA A 353 -19.36 -3.92 -8.89
CA ALA A 353 -19.48 -3.95 -7.43
C ALA A 353 -19.28 -2.59 -6.76
N VAL A 354 -18.36 -1.76 -7.27
CA VAL A 354 -18.16 -0.39 -6.78
C VAL A 354 -19.30 0.53 -7.25
N ARG A 355 -19.67 0.48 -8.53
CA ARG A 355 -20.75 1.31 -9.10
C ARG A 355 -22.11 1.06 -8.43
N GLU A 356 -22.37 -0.17 -8.03
CA GLU A 356 -23.59 -0.60 -7.33
C GLU A 356 -23.56 -0.30 -5.82
N GLY A 357 -22.43 0.12 -5.27
CA GLY A 357 -22.26 0.40 -3.84
C GLY A 357 -22.13 -0.85 -2.96
N ARG A 358 -21.90 -2.05 -3.54
CA ARG A 358 -21.60 -3.28 -2.78
C ARG A 358 -20.25 -3.21 -2.08
N THR A 359 -19.30 -2.48 -2.68
CA THR A 359 -18.04 -2.06 -2.07
C THR A 359 -17.92 -0.53 -2.16
N ARG A 360 -17.64 0.16 -1.05
CA ARG A 360 -17.38 1.61 -1.04
C ARG A 360 -15.89 1.90 -0.89
N ILE A 361 -15.36 2.81 -1.69
CA ILE A 361 -13.98 3.29 -1.55
C ILE A 361 -14.00 4.63 -0.81
N VAL A 362 -13.27 4.70 0.30
CA VAL A 362 -13.19 5.87 1.16
C VAL A 362 -11.75 6.39 1.25
N PRO A 363 -11.49 7.68 0.96
CA PRO A 363 -12.44 8.66 0.47
C PRO A 363 -12.83 8.44 -1.00
N GLN A 364 -14.01 8.96 -1.38
CA GLN A 364 -14.63 8.68 -2.68
C GLN A 364 -13.80 9.15 -3.89
N ASN A 365 -12.89 10.10 -3.70
CA ASN A 365 -12.02 10.59 -4.79
C ASN A 365 -11.14 9.49 -5.40
N TRP A 366 -10.84 8.41 -4.66
CA TRP A 366 -10.07 7.28 -5.17
C TRP A 366 -10.85 6.36 -6.12
N GLU A 367 -12.19 6.46 -6.18
CA GLU A 367 -13.00 5.73 -7.16
C GLU A 367 -12.60 6.11 -8.59
N LYS A 368 -12.31 7.38 -8.85
CA LYS A 368 -11.86 7.84 -10.16
C LYS A 368 -10.56 7.14 -10.58
N THR A 369 -9.60 7.05 -9.67
CA THR A 369 -8.34 6.34 -9.91
C THR A 369 -8.61 4.86 -10.15
N PHE A 370 -9.42 4.22 -9.31
CA PHE A 370 -9.81 2.83 -9.47
C PHE A 370 -10.42 2.55 -10.85
N PHE A 371 -11.44 3.32 -11.28
CA PHE A 371 -12.09 3.14 -12.58
C PHE A 371 -11.14 3.40 -13.74
N GLN A 372 -10.35 4.48 -13.69
CA GLN A 372 -9.39 4.79 -14.75
C GLN A 372 -8.42 3.62 -15.00
N TRP A 373 -7.96 2.97 -13.94
CA TRP A 373 -7.08 1.81 -14.08
C TRP A 373 -7.82 0.57 -14.59
N MET A 374 -9.01 0.30 -14.06
CA MET A 374 -9.77 -0.91 -14.40
C MET A 374 -10.31 -0.88 -15.83
N GLU A 375 -10.63 0.30 -16.38
CA GLU A 375 -11.10 0.49 -17.75
C GLU A 375 -10.00 0.29 -18.80
N ASN A 376 -8.73 0.55 -18.45
CA ASN A 376 -7.58 0.45 -19.34
C ASN A 376 -6.69 -0.76 -19.02
N ILE A 377 -7.26 -1.79 -18.40
CA ILE A 377 -6.51 -2.92 -17.89
C ILE A 377 -6.12 -3.89 -19.02
N GLU A 378 -4.83 -4.18 -19.13
CA GLU A 378 -4.28 -5.14 -20.08
C GLU A 378 -4.13 -6.54 -19.45
N PRO A 379 -4.01 -7.61 -20.27
CA PRO A 379 -3.78 -8.96 -19.79
C PRO A 379 -2.62 -9.03 -18.79
N TRP A 380 -2.88 -9.64 -17.64
CA TRP A 380 -1.92 -9.64 -16.53
C TRP A 380 -0.92 -10.77 -16.70
N CYS A 381 0.34 -10.43 -16.99
CA CYS A 381 1.44 -11.38 -16.97
C CYS A 381 1.69 -11.88 -15.54
N VAL A 382 1.45 -13.17 -15.30
CA VAL A 382 1.52 -13.82 -13.97
C VAL A 382 2.72 -14.72 -13.79
N SER A 383 3.46 -15.09 -14.84
CA SER A 383 4.71 -15.85 -14.71
C SER A 383 5.91 -14.95 -14.43
N ARG A 384 6.87 -15.48 -13.68
CA ARG A 384 8.13 -14.82 -13.30
C ARG A 384 9.26 -15.84 -13.31
N GLN A 385 10.42 -15.45 -13.84
CA GLN A 385 11.62 -16.30 -13.95
C GLN A 385 12.48 -16.19 -12.67
N LEU A 386 11.80 -16.20 -11.54
CA LEU A 386 12.37 -16.13 -10.20
C LEU A 386 12.49 -17.53 -9.61
N TRP A 387 13.31 -17.67 -8.58
CA TRP A 387 13.39 -18.93 -7.84
C TRP A 387 12.42 -18.94 -6.65
N TRP A 388 12.17 -17.77 -6.06
CA TRP A 388 11.28 -17.58 -4.92
C TRP A 388 9.86 -17.20 -5.35
N GLY A 389 8.88 -18.03 -4.99
CA GLY A 389 7.46 -17.84 -5.27
C GLY A 389 6.73 -19.18 -5.43
N HIS A 390 5.44 -19.13 -5.76
CA HIS A 390 4.65 -20.34 -6.02
C HIS A 390 4.96 -20.88 -7.42
N GLN A 391 5.57 -22.06 -7.51
CA GLN A 391 5.85 -22.67 -8.82
C GLN A 391 4.55 -22.95 -9.59
N ILE A 392 4.51 -22.59 -10.87
CA ILE A 392 3.31 -22.74 -11.70
C ILE A 392 2.91 -24.23 -11.78
N PRO A 393 1.63 -24.58 -11.58
CA PRO A 393 1.15 -25.96 -11.66
C PRO A 393 0.83 -26.36 -13.11
N ALA A 394 1.85 -26.26 -13.98
CA ALA A 394 1.81 -26.68 -15.37
C ALA A 394 2.98 -27.62 -15.68
N TRP A 395 2.76 -28.63 -16.52
CA TRP A 395 3.77 -29.63 -16.91
C TRP A 395 3.84 -29.76 -18.43
N TYR A 396 5.05 -29.94 -18.93
CA TYR A 396 5.35 -30.10 -20.35
C TYR A 396 5.66 -31.58 -20.64
N ALA A 397 4.97 -32.12 -21.63
CA ALA A 397 5.32 -33.39 -22.24
C ALA A 397 6.46 -33.23 -23.26
N PRO A 398 7.10 -34.31 -23.72
CA PRO A 398 8.22 -34.25 -24.66
C PRO A 398 7.87 -33.59 -26.01
N ASP A 399 6.61 -33.62 -26.42
CA ASP A 399 6.08 -32.98 -27.64
C ASP A 399 5.82 -31.46 -27.47
N GLY A 400 6.03 -30.92 -26.26
CA GLY A 400 5.75 -29.53 -25.91
C GLY A 400 4.30 -29.25 -25.48
N SER A 401 3.42 -30.27 -25.47
CA SER A 401 2.06 -30.12 -24.96
C SER A 401 2.04 -29.76 -23.48
N VAL A 402 1.15 -28.84 -23.10
CA VAL A 402 1.04 -28.30 -21.73
C VAL A 402 -0.15 -28.94 -21.01
N TYR A 403 0.09 -29.41 -19.79
CA TYR A 403 -0.91 -30.01 -18.91
C TYR A 403 -0.97 -29.22 -17.60
N VAL A 404 -2.13 -28.63 -17.27
CA VAL A 404 -2.35 -27.85 -16.06
C VAL A 404 -3.24 -28.64 -15.11
N ALA A 405 -2.77 -28.88 -13.89
CA ALA A 405 -3.48 -29.71 -12.90
C ALA A 405 -3.09 -29.36 -11.45
N GLU A 406 -3.89 -29.76 -10.45
CA GLU A 406 -3.56 -29.44 -9.05
C GLU A 406 -2.38 -30.30 -8.55
N THR A 407 -2.17 -31.48 -9.15
CA THR A 407 -1.06 -32.38 -8.83
C THR A 407 -0.35 -32.90 -10.07
N GLN A 408 0.93 -33.30 -9.92
CA GLN A 408 1.68 -33.94 -11.00
C GLN A 408 1.05 -35.26 -11.44
N ALA A 409 0.45 -36.02 -10.52
CA ALA A 409 -0.21 -37.28 -10.84
C ALA A 409 -1.40 -37.08 -11.78
N GLU A 410 -2.20 -36.04 -11.56
CA GLU A 410 -3.31 -35.66 -12.46
C GLU A 410 -2.79 -35.21 -13.83
N ALA A 411 -1.77 -34.35 -13.88
CA ALA A 411 -1.15 -33.92 -15.13
C ALA A 411 -0.59 -35.11 -15.92
N LEU A 412 0.07 -36.07 -15.24
CA LEU A 412 0.60 -37.28 -15.84
C LEU A 412 -0.50 -38.17 -16.41
N ALA A 413 -1.59 -38.38 -15.67
CA ALA A 413 -2.72 -39.15 -16.16
C ALA A 413 -3.30 -38.56 -17.45
N SER A 414 -3.48 -37.24 -17.51
CA SER A 414 -3.93 -36.54 -18.72
C SER A 414 -2.93 -36.63 -19.87
N ALA A 415 -1.63 -36.50 -19.59
CA ALA A 415 -0.59 -36.57 -20.61
C ALA A 415 -0.48 -37.95 -21.23
N LEU A 416 -0.49 -39.00 -20.41
CA LEU A 416 -0.42 -40.38 -20.87
C LEU A 416 -1.67 -40.80 -21.65
N ALA A 417 -2.86 -40.38 -21.19
CA ALA A 417 -4.10 -40.62 -21.93
C ALA A 417 -4.06 -40.00 -23.33
N ASN A 418 -3.58 -38.76 -23.45
CA ASN A 418 -3.44 -38.11 -24.75
C ASN A 418 -2.35 -38.75 -25.63
N ALA A 419 -1.21 -39.13 -25.06
CA ALA A 419 -0.14 -39.80 -25.81
C ALA A 419 -0.60 -41.15 -26.39
N VAL A 420 -1.40 -41.92 -25.64
CA VAL A 420 -2.03 -43.16 -26.15
C VAL A 420 -3.02 -42.88 -27.28
N VAL A 421 -3.86 -41.85 -27.12
CA VAL A 421 -4.81 -41.44 -28.18
C VAL A 421 -4.10 -40.96 -29.45
N LYS A 422 -2.97 -40.26 -29.31
CA LYS A 422 -2.10 -39.84 -30.42
C LYS A 422 -1.25 -40.97 -30.99
N ALA A 423 -1.30 -42.18 -30.43
CA ALA A 423 -0.47 -43.33 -30.76
C ALA A 423 1.05 -43.08 -30.62
N GLU A 424 1.43 -42.15 -29.74
CA GLU A 424 2.84 -41.88 -29.37
C GLU A 424 3.37 -42.89 -28.36
N LEU A 425 2.48 -43.48 -27.55
CA LEU A 425 2.78 -44.53 -26.57
C LEU A 425 1.75 -45.66 -26.65
N SER A 426 2.19 -46.90 -26.38
CA SER A 426 1.28 -48.02 -26.13
C SER A 426 0.66 -47.94 -24.72
N GLU A 427 -0.46 -48.63 -24.50
CA GLU A 427 -1.08 -48.72 -23.16
C GLU A 427 -0.12 -49.31 -22.11
N GLU A 428 0.74 -50.24 -22.50
CA GLU A 428 1.70 -50.88 -21.58
C GLU A 428 2.81 -49.91 -21.19
N GLU A 429 3.35 -49.14 -22.14
CA GLU A 429 4.33 -48.09 -21.87
C GLU A 429 3.75 -46.98 -20.99
N ALA A 430 2.50 -46.57 -21.25
CA ALA A 430 1.81 -45.59 -20.42
C ALA A 430 1.62 -46.09 -18.98
N ARG A 431 1.24 -47.36 -18.76
CA ARG A 431 1.13 -47.95 -17.41
C ARG A 431 2.50 -48.04 -16.72
N GLY A 432 3.55 -48.38 -17.47
CA GLY A 432 4.92 -48.41 -16.97
C GLY A 432 5.40 -47.03 -16.52
N LEU A 433 5.09 -45.98 -17.30
CA LEU A 433 5.39 -44.59 -16.91
C LEU A 433 4.59 -44.17 -15.67
N ALA A 434 3.29 -44.45 -15.62
CA ALA A 434 2.42 -44.06 -14.50
C ALA A 434 2.80 -44.69 -13.14
N THR A 435 3.51 -45.82 -13.14
CA THR A 435 3.87 -46.58 -11.92
C THR A 435 5.31 -46.38 -11.47
N ASP A 436 6.15 -45.73 -12.29
CA ASP A 436 7.55 -45.44 -11.99
C ASP A 436 7.73 -43.92 -11.75
N PRO A 437 7.98 -43.49 -10.51
CA PRO A 437 8.13 -42.07 -10.17
C PRO A 437 9.32 -41.38 -10.84
N GLU A 438 10.44 -42.08 -11.04
CA GLU A 438 11.63 -41.49 -11.68
C GLU A 438 11.36 -41.26 -13.16
N ARG A 439 10.80 -42.26 -13.84
CA ARG A 439 10.42 -42.11 -15.25
C ARG A 439 9.30 -41.10 -15.45
N SER A 440 8.33 -41.03 -14.53
CA SER A 440 7.28 -40.02 -14.52
C SER A 440 7.83 -38.59 -14.44
N ALA A 441 8.79 -38.35 -13.55
CA ALA A 441 9.41 -37.04 -13.35
C ALA A 441 10.27 -36.61 -14.55
N VAL A 442 10.88 -37.56 -15.26
CA VAL A 442 11.62 -37.30 -16.50
C VAL A 442 10.67 -37.06 -17.68
N TYR A 443 9.54 -37.78 -17.75
CA TYR A 443 8.58 -37.66 -18.85
C TYR A 443 7.82 -36.33 -18.83
N LEU A 444 7.37 -35.89 -17.64
CA LEU A 444 6.73 -34.59 -17.46
C LEU A 444 7.62 -33.62 -16.70
N LYS A 445 8.07 -32.57 -17.39
CA LYS A 445 8.83 -31.49 -16.76
C LYS A 445 7.88 -30.40 -16.29
N ARG A 446 7.87 -30.08 -14.99
CA ARG A 446 7.09 -28.96 -14.46
C ARG A 446 7.67 -27.62 -14.95
N ASP A 447 6.80 -26.65 -15.18
CA ASP A 447 7.18 -25.27 -15.43
C ASP A 447 8.10 -24.74 -14.32
N GLU A 448 9.23 -24.15 -14.71
CA GLU A 448 10.24 -23.66 -13.76
C GLU A 448 9.90 -22.28 -13.21
N ASP A 449 8.99 -21.57 -13.89
CA ASP A 449 8.49 -20.26 -13.52
C ASP A 449 7.69 -20.32 -12.22
N VAL A 450 7.72 -19.20 -11.52
CA VAL A 450 6.87 -18.96 -10.35
C VAL A 450 5.82 -17.90 -10.67
N LEU A 451 4.76 -17.90 -9.89
CA LEU A 451 3.70 -16.92 -9.98
C LEU A 451 4.14 -15.57 -9.39
N ASP A 452 3.65 -14.50 -10.00
CA ASP A 452 3.67 -13.14 -9.48
C ASP A 452 3.14 -13.13 -8.03
N THR A 453 3.82 -12.40 -7.15
CA THR A 453 3.40 -12.25 -5.74
C THR A 453 1.99 -11.69 -5.65
N TRP A 454 1.61 -10.78 -6.55
CA TRP A 454 0.26 -10.23 -6.56
C TRP A 454 -0.81 -11.29 -6.86
N PHE A 455 -0.46 -12.40 -7.52
CA PHE A 455 -1.36 -13.53 -7.75
C PHE A 455 -1.77 -14.21 -6.45
N SER A 456 -0.82 -14.49 -5.56
CA SER A 456 -1.13 -15.04 -4.24
C SER A 456 -1.81 -14.02 -3.33
N SER A 457 -1.34 -12.77 -3.34
CA SER A 457 -1.86 -11.72 -2.44
C SER A 457 -3.28 -11.29 -2.82
N ALA A 458 -3.70 -11.48 -4.07
CA ALA A 458 -5.08 -11.33 -4.52
C ALA A 458 -6.06 -12.30 -3.84
N LEU A 459 -5.58 -13.42 -3.30
CA LEU A 459 -6.43 -14.45 -2.69
C LEU A 459 -6.62 -14.23 -1.19
N TRP A 460 -5.97 -13.21 -0.61
CA TRP A 460 -5.91 -12.99 0.83
C TRP A 460 -7.27 -13.05 1.56
N PRO A 461 -8.36 -12.42 1.06
CA PRO A 461 -9.62 -12.31 1.81
C PRO A 461 -10.31 -13.64 2.11
N PHE A 462 -10.02 -14.69 1.34
CA PHE A 462 -10.70 -15.99 1.46
C PHE A 462 -9.73 -17.16 1.71
N SER A 463 -8.53 -17.13 1.12
CA SER A 463 -7.53 -18.20 1.31
C SER A 463 -6.98 -18.26 2.74
N THR A 464 -6.90 -17.13 3.44
CA THR A 464 -6.46 -17.05 4.84
C THR A 464 -7.49 -17.59 5.83
N LEU A 465 -8.76 -17.61 5.42
CA LEU A 465 -9.87 -18.12 6.21
C LEU A 465 -10.11 -19.62 6.02
N GLY A 466 -9.41 -20.29 5.10
CA GLY A 466 -9.55 -21.73 4.86
C GLY A 466 -10.37 -22.08 3.61
N TRP A 467 -10.41 -21.21 2.61
CA TRP A 467 -10.75 -21.62 1.25
C TRP A 467 -9.56 -22.40 0.65
N PRO A 468 -9.79 -23.52 -0.06
CA PRO A 468 -11.08 -24.01 -0.60
C PRO A 468 -11.91 -24.92 0.32
N GLU A 469 -11.43 -25.25 1.53
CA GLU A 469 -12.05 -26.23 2.43
C GLU A 469 -13.41 -25.81 3.05
N ARG A 470 -13.89 -24.58 2.79
CA ARG A 470 -15.17 -24.04 3.30
C ARG A 470 -15.32 -24.16 4.82
N THR A 471 -14.30 -23.72 5.53
CA THR A 471 -14.23 -23.69 6.99
C THR A 471 -15.32 -22.82 7.63
N PRO A 472 -15.63 -23.01 8.94
CA PRO A 472 -16.53 -22.14 9.68
C PRO A 472 -16.08 -20.67 9.68
N GLU A 473 -14.79 -20.40 9.72
CA GLU A 473 -14.25 -19.04 9.69
C GLU A 473 -14.48 -18.34 8.36
N LEU A 474 -14.33 -19.06 7.23
CA LEU A 474 -14.68 -18.52 5.93
C LEU A 474 -16.16 -18.14 5.87
N ALA A 475 -17.05 -19.01 6.36
CA ALA A 475 -18.49 -18.74 6.40
C ALA A 475 -18.88 -17.59 7.34
N ARG A 476 -18.09 -17.36 8.40
CA ARG A 476 -18.38 -16.34 9.43
C ARG A 476 -17.85 -14.96 9.06
N TYR A 477 -16.67 -14.89 8.46
CA TYR A 477 -15.94 -13.63 8.26
C TYR A 477 -15.79 -13.19 6.79
N TYR A 478 -16.31 -13.97 5.82
CA TYR A 478 -16.44 -13.54 4.42
C TYR A 478 -17.92 -13.24 4.10
N PRO A 479 -18.25 -12.09 3.51
CA PRO A 479 -17.36 -11.00 3.12
C PRO A 479 -16.81 -10.23 4.33
N THR A 480 -15.61 -9.68 4.21
CA THR A 480 -15.01 -8.87 5.29
C THR A 480 -15.68 -7.49 5.38
N ASP A 481 -15.68 -6.86 6.56
CA ASP A 481 -16.28 -5.53 6.73
C ASP A 481 -15.45 -4.43 6.05
N LEU A 482 -14.12 -4.49 6.17
CA LEU A 482 -13.24 -3.38 5.82
C LEU A 482 -11.83 -3.81 5.41
N LEU A 483 -11.32 -3.24 4.33
CA LEU A 483 -9.90 -3.23 3.97
C LEU A 483 -9.28 -1.85 4.22
N VAL A 484 -8.22 -1.79 5.03
CA VAL A 484 -7.42 -0.56 5.24
C VAL A 484 -6.08 -0.70 4.54
N THR A 485 -5.76 0.24 3.64
CA THR A 485 -4.48 0.23 2.89
C THR A 485 -4.07 1.62 2.39
N GLY A 486 -2.85 1.74 1.87
CA GLY A 486 -2.37 2.94 1.16
C GLY A 486 -2.82 3.00 -0.29
N PHE A 487 -2.84 4.20 -0.88
CA PHE A 487 -3.28 4.43 -2.25
C PHE A 487 -2.36 3.81 -3.31
N ASP A 488 -1.10 3.55 -2.96
CA ASP A 488 -0.07 3.02 -3.85
C ASP A 488 -0.33 1.58 -4.29
N ILE A 489 -1.22 0.85 -3.61
CA ILE A 489 -1.58 -0.53 -3.95
C ILE A 489 -3.07 -0.75 -4.22
N ILE A 490 -3.82 0.32 -4.55
CA ILE A 490 -5.22 0.18 -5.03
C ILE A 490 -5.27 -0.78 -6.22
N PHE A 491 -4.43 -0.56 -7.22
CA PHE A 491 -4.41 -1.39 -8.40
C PHE A 491 -3.81 -2.78 -8.13
N PHE A 492 -2.65 -2.82 -7.47
CA PHE A 492 -1.91 -4.06 -7.25
C PHE A 492 -2.63 -5.07 -6.37
N TRP A 493 -3.39 -4.58 -5.37
CA TRP A 493 -3.94 -5.43 -4.34
C TRP A 493 -5.46 -5.33 -4.24
N VAL A 494 -6.01 -4.13 -4.06
CA VAL A 494 -7.47 -3.96 -3.88
C VAL A 494 -8.22 -4.50 -5.10
N ALA A 495 -7.86 -4.03 -6.30
CA ALA A 495 -8.49 -4.47 -7.54
C ALA A 495 -8.32 -5.98 -7.79
N ARG A 496 -7.11 -6.54 -7.53
CA ARG A 496 -6.86 -7.97 -7.69
C ARG A 496 -7.68 -8.82 -6.72
N MET A 497 -7.81 -8.40 -5.46
CA MET A 497 -8.67 -9.06 -4.48
C MET A 497 -10.14 -9.00 -4.87
N MET A 498 -10.62 -7.87 -5.41
CA MET A 498 -12.00 -7.76 -5.89
C MET A 498 -12.27 -8.71 -7.06
N MET A 499 -11.39 -8.73 -8.07
CA MET A 499 -11.51 -9.63 -9.20
C MET A 499 -11.55 -11.11 -8.77
N MET A 500 -10.62 -11.53 -7.91
CA MET A 500 -10.55 -12.93 -7.48
C MET A 500 -11.68 -13.29 -6.51
N GLY A 501 -12.00 -12.42 -5.55
CA GLY A 501 -13.09 -12.64 -4.60
C GLY A 501 -14.44 -12.79 -5.30
N LEU A 502 -14.76 -11.92 -6.25
CA LEU A 502 -16.01 -11.99 -7.01
C LEU A 502 -16.08 -13.22 -7.92
N ASN A 503 -14.95 -13.67 -8.49
CA ASN A 503 -14.93 -14.85 -9.35
C ASN A 503 -15.08 -16.17 -8.57
N PHE A 504 -14.45 -16.28 -7.40
CA PHE A 504 -14.35 -17.54 -6.66
C PHE A 504 -15.33 -17.68 -5.50
N MET A 505 -15.80 -16.56 -4.95
CA MET A 505 -16.74 -16.52 -3.83
C MET A 505 -18.11 -15.96 -4.21
N GLU A 506 -18.26 -15.42 -5.44
CA GLU A 506 -19.52 -14.84 -5.95
C GLU A 506 -20.10 -13.71 -5.06
N GLU A 507 -19.26 -13.09 -4.24
CA GLU A 507 -19.59 -11.99 -3.33
C GLU A 507 -18.34 -11.10 -3.15
N VAL A 508 -18.53 -9.82 -2.81
CA VAL A 508 -17.41 -8.88 -2.65
C VAL A 508 -16.46 -9.32 -1.54
N PRO A 509 -15.13 -9.13 -1.66
CA PRO A 509 -14.20 -9.49 -0.59
C PRO A 509 -14.32 -8.60 0.65
N PHE A 510 -14.73 -7.34 0.47
CA PHE A 510 -14.88 -6.33 1.52
C PHE A 510 -16.02 -5.36 1.20
N ARG A 511 -16.73 -4.91 2.24
CA ARG A 511 -17.79 -3.89 2.11
C ARG A 511 -17.22 -2.48 1.99
N ASP A 512 -16.21 -2.14 2.77
CA ASP A 512 -15.51 -0.85 2.69
C ASP A 512 -14.02 -1.02 2.36
N VAL A 513 -13.46 -0.05 1.63
CA VAL A 513 -12.02 0.11 1.39
C VAL A 513 -11.62 1.49 1.87
N TYR A 514 -10.93 1.56 3.00
CA TYR A 514 -10.34 2.80 3.49
C TYR A 514 -8.90 2.98 2.98
N ILE A 515 -8.69 4.03 2.21
CA ILE A 515 -7.42 4.42 1.61
C ILE A 515 -6.81 5.57 2.40
N HIS A 516 -5.73 5.29 3.12
CA HIS A 516 -4.97 6.30 3.83
C HIS A 516 -3.86 6.92 2.96
N ALA A 517 -3.45 8.15 3.29
CA ALA A 517 -2.32 8.82 2.65
C ALA A 517 -0.98 8.20 3.04
N LEU A 518 0.10 8.55 2.33
CA LEU A 518 1.43 8.02 2.64
C LEU A 518 2.12 8.85 3.71
N VAL A 519 2.97 8.16 4.47
CA VAL A 519 3.88 8.83 5.41
C VAL A 519 5.12 9.31 4.66
N ARG A 520 5.41 10.60 4.83
CA ARG A 520 6.56 11.30 4.27
C ARG A 520 7.52 11.69 5.37
N ASP A 521 8.79 11.81 5.02
CA ASP A 521 9.78 12.37 5.93
C ASP A 521 9.51 13.86 6.23
N GLU A 522 10.30 14.45 7.13
CA GLU A 522 10.18 15.86 7.53
C GLU A 522 10.28 16.84 6.34
N LYS A 523 10.98 16.44 5.27
CA LYS A 523 11.15 17.24 4.04
C LYS A 523 10.03 17.00 3.01
N GLY A 524 9.11 16.07 3.28
CA GLY A 524 7.99 15.72 2.41
C GLY A 524 8.31 14.65 1.36
N ALA A 525 9.49 14.02 1.38
CA ALA A 525 9.82 12.96 0.44
C ALA A 525 9.16 11.62 0.86
N LYS A 526 8.85 10.76 -0.13
CA LYS A 526 8.36 9.39 0.11
C LYS A 526 9.39 8.67 0.99
N MET A 527 8.95 8.06 2.09
CA MET A 527 9.81 7.14 2.84
C MET A 527 10.00 5.86 2.05
N SER A 528 11.24 5.43 1.84
CA SER A 528 11.56 4.17 1.15
C SER A 528 12.94 3.68 1.53
N LYS A 529 13.12 2.36 1.60
CA LYS A 529 14.42 1.75 1.94
C LYS A 529 15.52 2.18 0.96
N SER A 530 15.19 2.30 -0.33
CA SER A 530 16.13 2.75 -1.38
C SER A 530 16.64 4.18 -1.17
N LYS A 531 15.83 5.09 -0.61
CA LYS A 531 16.24 6.47 -0.29
C LYS A 531 16.94 6.63 1.06
N GLY A 532 17.01 5.57 1.86
CA GLY A 532 17.64 5.60 3.19
C GLY A 532 16.95 6.51 4.21
N ASN A 533 15.73 6.99 3.93
CA ASN A 533 14.96 7.90 4.80
C ASN A 533 13.86 7.19 5.60
N VAL A 534 14.00 5.88 5.78
CA VAL A 534 13.08 5.06 6.57
C VAL A 534 13.35 5.25 8.06
N ILE A 535 12.29 5.49 8.82
CA ILE A 535 12.34 5.53 10.28
C ILE A 535 11.67 4.26 10.83
N ASP A 536 12.43 3.48 11.59
CA ASP A 536 11.93 2.31 12.29
C ASP A 536 10.98 2.75 13.43
N PRO A 537 9.75 2.18 13.52
CA PRO A 537 8.84 2.46 14.63
C PRO A 537 9.41 2.23 16.01
N LEU A 538 10.27 1.23 16.20
CA LEU A 538 10.84 0.93 17.50
C LEU A 538 11.69 2.07 18.04
N VAL A 539 12.43 2.77 17.17
CA VAL A 539 13.25 3.92 17.57
C VAL A 539 12.39 5.02 18.20
N ILE A 540 11.20 5.26 17.65
CA ILE A 540 10.27 6.26 18.19
C ILE A 540 9.60 5.74 19.46
N ILE A 541 9.17 4.46 19.45
CA ILE A 541 8.54 3.81 20.61
C ILE A 541 9.47 3.82 21.82
N ASP A 542 10.75 3.51 21.65
CA ASP A 542 11.73 3.48 22.73
C ASP A 542 11.97 4.87 23.33
N LYS A 543 11.84 5.92 22.51
CA LYS A 543 12.07 7.30 22.94
C LYS A 543 10.84 7.96 23.57
N PHE A 544 9.64 7.71 23.03
CA PHE A 544 8.42 8.45 23.41
C PHE A 544 7.25 7.56 23.85
N GLY A 545 7.35 6.25 23.68
CA GLY A 545 6.28 5.29 23.94
C GLY A 545 5.38 5.02 22.73
N ALA A 546 4.79 3.82 22.68
CA ALA A 546 3.91 3.39 21.59
C ALA A 546 2.63 4.23 21.51
N ASP A 547 2.03 4.58 22.64
CA ASP A 547 0.82 5.41 22.67
C ASP A 547 1.05 6.80 22.07
N ALA A 548 2.21 7.43 22.34
CA ALA A 548 2.55 8.72 21.75
C ALA A 548 2.66 8.64 20.22
N LEU A 549 3.31 7.59 19.70
CA LEU A 549 3.40 7.34 18.27
C LEU A 549 2.02 7.10 17.66
N ARG A 550 1.22 6.19 18.23
CA ARG A 550 -0.13 5.87 17.74
C ARG A 550 -1.04 7.10 17.72
N PHE A 551 -1.04 7.89 18.79
CA PHE A 551 -1.83 9.12 18.86
C PHE A 551 -1.40 10.09 17.77
N THR A 552 -0.09 10.26 17.55
CA THR A 552 0.43 11.10 16.47
C THR A 552 -0.08 10.66 15.12
N LEU A 553 -0.01 9.35 14.83
CA LEU A 553 -0.44 8.78 13.56
C LEU A 553 -1.95 8.94 13.34
N ALA A 554 -2.76 8.68 14.38
CA ALA A 554 -4.22 8.87 14.32
C ALA A 554 -4.59 10.34 14.11
N ALA A 555 -3.98 11.27 14.86
CA ALA A 555 -4.21 12.70 14.75
C ALA A 555 -3.79 13.27 13.38
N MET A 556 -2.85 12.62 12.71
CA MET A 556 -2.35 13.04 11.39
C MET A 556 -3.02 12.33 10.22
N ALA A 557 -3.83 11.29 10.46
CA ALA A 557 -4.56 10.55 9.43
C ALA A 557 -5.77 11.32 8.89
N ALA A 558 -5.57 12.59 8.52
CA ALA A 558 -6.56 13.41 7.85
C ALA A 558 -6.67 12.98 6.38
N GLN A 559 -7.91 12.78 5.92
CA GLN A 559 -8.19 12.37 4.55
C GLN A 559 -7.64 13.40 3.53
N GLY A 560 -6.98 12.91 2.48
CA GLY A 560 -6.47 13.74 1.38
C GLY A 560 -5.17 14.51 1.63
N ARG A 561 -4.49 14.31 2.78
CA ARG A 561 -3.18 14.95 3.06
C ARG A 561 -2.14 13.93 3.50
N ASP A 562 -0.94 14.02 2.91
CA ASP A 562 0.21 13.20 3.32
C ASP A 562 0.65 13.52 4.76
N VAL A 563 1.06 12.47 5.47
CA VAL A 563 1.51 12.55 6.87
C VAL A 563 2.99 12.92 6.90
N LYS A 564 3.31 14.17 7.25
CA LYS A 564 4.70 14.61 7.48
C LYS A 564 5.11 14.32 8.91
N MET A 565 5.91 13.28 9.13
CA MET A 565 6.34 12.93 10.49
C MET A 565 7.15 14.05 11.12
N SER A 566 6.88 14.36 12.39
CA SER A 566 7.59 15.37 13.17
C SER A 566 7.81 14.84 14.58
N MET A 567 9.08 14.73 14.99
CA MET A 567 9.41 14.24 16.34
C MET A 567 8.85 15.13 17.44
N GLN A 568 8.76 16.44 17.21
CA GLN A 568 8.17 17.40 18.15
C GLN A 568 6.67 17.13 18.39
N ARG A 569 5.94 16.67 17.38
CA ARG A 569 4.53 16.28 17.57
C ARG A 569 4.40 15.02 18.41
N VAL A 570 5.27 14.02 18.20
CA VAL A 570 5.29 12.80 19.02
C VAL A 570 5.57 13.14 20.49
N GLU A 571 6.52 14.04 20.73
CA GLU A 571 6.81 14.54 22.08
C GLU A 571 5.59 15.24 22.71
N GLY A 572 4.85 16.03 21.94
CA GLY A 572 3.59 16.64 22.37
C GLY A 572 2.57 15.60 22.87
N TYR A 573 2.41 14.49 22.16
CA TYR A 573 1.50 13.42 22.59
C TYR A 573 2.06 12.54 23.73
N ARG A 574 3.38 12.45 23.89
CA ARG A 574 3.99 11.91 25.12
C ARG A 574 3.69 12.79 26.34
N ASN A 575 3.67 14.11 26.16
CA ASN A 575 3.23 15.04 27.20
C ASN A 575 1.74 14.87 27.52
N PHE A 576 0.90 14.62 26.50
CA PHE A 576 -0.52 14.29 26.68
C PHE A 576 -0.72 13.05 27.55
N ALA A 577 -0.02 11.95 27.25
CA ALA A 577 -0.04 10.75 28.07
C ALA A 577 0.37 11.05 29.53
N THR A 578 1.38 11.91 29.73
CA THR A 578 1.82 12.33 31.07
C THR A 578 0.76 13.15 31.80
N LYS A 579 0.04 14.04 31.10
CA LYS A 579 -1.05 14.84 31.65
C LYS A 579 -2.20 13.95 32.13
N LEU A 580 -2.60 12.96 31.31
CA LEU A 580 -3.60 11.95 31.68
C LEU A 580 -3.18 11.16 32.93
N TRP A 581 -1.92 10.69 32.96
CA TRP A 581 -1.38 9.99 34.13
C TRP A 581 -1.45 10.83 35.41
N ASN A 582 -1.10 12.11 35.32
CA ASN A 582 -1.17 13.04 36.45
C ASN A 582 -2.60 13.29 36.91
N ALA A 583 -3.57 13.35 35.99
CA ALA A 583 -4.99 13.46 36.32
C ALA A 583 -5.48 12.22 37.10
N ALA A 584 -5.11 11.02 36.65
CA ALA A 584 -5.40 9.77 37.37
C ALA A 584 -4.75 9.70 38.75
N ARG A 585 -3.49 10.12 38.86
CA ARG A 585 -2.81 10.22 40.15
C ARG A 585 -3.51 11.22 41.08
N PHE A 586 -3.92 12.38 40.56
CA PHE A 586 -4.69 13.37 41.32
C PHE A 586 -6.01 12.80 41.83
N ALA A 587 -6.78 12.13 40.97
CA ALA A 587 -8.04 11.48 41.34
C ALA A 587 -7.82 10.49 42.51
N ARG A 588 -6.80 9.63 42.40
CA ARG A 588 -6.44 8.65 43.44
C ARG A 588 -6.05 9.31 44.76
N MET A 589 -5.21 10.34 44.71
CA MET A 589 -4.79 11.09 45.92
C MET A 589 -5.96 11.77 46.64
N ASN A 590 -7.05 12.06 45.93
CA ASN A 590 -8.26 12.66 46.49
C ASN A 590 -9.36 11.62 46.79
N GLY A 591 -9.04 10.32 46.79
CA GLY A 591 -10.01 9.26 47.10
C GLY A 591 -11.14 9.12 46.09
N CYS A 592 -10.94 9.59 44.85
CA CYS A 592 -11.86 9.35 43.75
C CYS A 592 -11.70 7.89 43.33
N ALA A 593 -12.72 7.08 43.59
CA ALA A 593 -12.76 5.66 43.28
C ALA A 593 -14.11 5.31 42.69
N MET A 594 -14.13 4.34 41.77
CA MET A 594 -15.37 3.82 41.21
C MET A 594 -16.20 3.16 42.33
N ARG A 595 -17.49 3.48 42.36
CA ARG A 595 -18.47 2.92 43.29
C ARG A 595 -19.59 2.29 42.48
N GLU A 596 -19.94 1.04 42.77
CA GLU A 596 -20.96 0.26 42.05
C GLU A 596 -22.34 0.96 41.94
N ALA A 597 -22.64 1.91 42.85
CA ALA A 597 -23.94 2.58 42.93
C ALA A 597 -23.95 4.03 42.40
N PHE A 598 -22.90 4.52 41.72
CA PHE A 598 -22.94 5.89 41.19
C PHE A 598 -23.75 5.97 39.89
N ASP A 599 -24.91 6.62 39.97
CA ASP A 599 -25.72 6.97 38.81
C ASP A 599 -25.35 8.40 38.33
N PRO A 600 -24.71 8.56 37.15
CA PRO A 600 -24.36 9.88 36.63
C PRO A 600 -25.59 10.77 36.36
N ALA A 601 -26.78 10.20 36.13
CA ALA A 601 -27.98 10.99 35.92
C ALA A 601 -28.47 11.67 37.20
N SER A 602 -28.09 11.13 38.36
CA SER A 602 -28.44 11.65 39.69
C SER A 602 -27.57 12.82 40.17
N ALA A 603 -26.50 13.15 39.44
CA ALA A 603 -25.60 14.25 39.80
C ALA A 603 -26.36 15.58 39.89
N SER A 604 -26.22 16.26 41.02
CA SER A 604 -26.95 17.48 41.37
C SER A 604 -26.12 18.75 41.25
N GLY A 605 -24.81 18.66 41.46
CA GLY A 605 -23.90 19.79 41.34
C GLY A 605 -23.71 20.23 39.88
N THR A 606 -23.87 21.53 39.62
CA THR A 606 -23.72 22.14 38.28
C THR A 606 -22.39 21.77 37.61
N LEU A 607 -21.28 21.80 38.37
CA LEU A 607 -19.96 21.44 37.83
C LEU A 607 -19.86 19.96 37.42
N ASN A 608 -20.46 19.06 38.20
CA ASN A 608 -20.47 17.62 37.92
C ASN A 608 -21.35 17.30 36.70
N GLN A 609 -22.52 17.93 36.64
CA GLN A 609 -23.42 17.87 35.48
C GLN A 609 -22.74 18.34 34.19
N TRP A 610 -22.00 19.45 34.24
CA TRP A 610 -21.23 19.94 33.10
C TRP A 610 -20.18 18.93 32.62
N ALA A 611 -19.39 18.35 33.52
CA ALA A 611 -18.36 17.38 33.15
C ALA A 611 -18.92 16.10 32.52
N LEU A 612 -20.08 15.64 33.00
CA LEU A 612 -20.81 14.51 32.42
C LEU A 612 -21.34 14.84 31.01
N GLY A 613 -21.88 16.05 30.80
CA GLY A 613 -22.30 16.54 29.49
C GLY A 613 -21.13 16.65 28.48
N GLU A 614 -20.00 17.20 28.91
CA GLU A 614 -18.77 17.28 28.10
C GLU A 614 -18.26 15.89 27.69
N LEU A 615 -18.28 14.92 28.62
CA LEU A 615 -17.91 13.53 28.34
C LEU A 615 -18.88 12.90 27.33
N ALA A 616 -20.19 13.09 27.50
CA ALA A 616 -21.20 12.56 26.59
C ALA A 616 -21.06 13.13 25.17
N ARG A 617 -20.82 14.46 25.05
CA ARG A 617 -20.53 15.11 23.77
C ARG A 617 -19.27 14.53 23.12
N THR A 618 -18.20 14.37 23.90
CA THR A 618 -16.93 13.80 23.42
C THR A 618 -17.11 12.36 22.96
N ALA A 619 -17.86 11.54 23.69
CA ALA A 619 -18.14 10.16 23.28
C ALA A 619 -18.84 10.11 21.92
N ARG A 620 -19.82 10.99 21.67
CA ARG A 620 -20.48 11.10 20.36
C ARG A 620 -19.51 11.54 19.25
N GLU A 621 -18.69 12.56 19.49
CA GLU A 621 -17.70 13.05 18.53
C GLU A 621 -16.66 11.97 18.17
N VAL A 622 -16.12 11.27 19.17
CA VAL A 622 -15.14 10.20 18.98
C VAL A 622 -15.77 9.02 18.22
N THR A 623 -16.98 8.61 18.61
CA THR A 623 -17.72 7.51 17.96
C THR A 623 -17.97 7.85 16.49
N ALA A 624 -18.56 9.02 16.21
CA ALA A 624 -18.83 9.46 14.84
C ALA A 624 -17.55 9.66 14.01
N GLY A 625 -16.45 10.07 14.65
CA GLY A 625 -15.15 10.21 14.00
C GLY A 625 -14.59 8.85 13.56
N ILE A 626 -14.63 7.83 14.42
CA ILE A 626 -14.14 6.48 14.09
C ILE A 626 -15.04 5.82 13.04
N GLU A 627 -16.37 5.89 13.20
CA GLU A 627 -17.34 5.33 12.23
C GLU A 627 -17.21 5.94 10.83
N ALA A 628 -16.86 7.23 10.75
CA ALA A 628 -16.65 7.93 9.48
C ALA A 628 -15.20 7.85 8.94
N TYR A 629 -14.33 7.04 9.56
CA TYR A 629 -12.90 6.96 9.22
C TYR A 629 -12.16 8.31 9.28
N ARG A 630 -12.60 9.20 10.18
CA ARG A 630 -12.03 10.51 10.51
C ARG A 630 -11.26 10.43 11.82
N PHE A 631 -10.23 9.57 11.83
CA PHE A 631 -9.39 9.30 13.00
C PHE A 631 -8.75 10.55 13.60
N ASN A 632 -8.43 11.53 12.76
CA ASN A 632 -7.89 12.82 13.18
C ASN A 632 -8.91 13.64 14.00
N GLU A 633 -10.19 13.61 13.61
CA GLU A 633 -11.26 14.29 14.35
C GLU A 633 -11.53 13.60 15.68
N ALA A 634 -11.58 12.26 15.70
CA ALA A 634 -11.72 11.47 16.92
C ALA A 634 -10.56 11.74 17.91
N ALA A 635 -9.31 11.68 17.43
CA ALA A 635 -8.12 12.00 18.23
C ALA A 635 -8.15 13.45 18.73
N GLY A 636 -8.58 14.40 17.89
CA GLY A 636 -8.72 15.79 18.26
C GLY A 636 -9.78 16.02 19.35
N ALA A 637 -10.94 15.38 19.23
CA ALA A 637 -12.04 15.49 20.20
C ALA A 637 -11.61 14.99 21.58
N ILE A 638 -11.04 13.78 21.65
CA ILE A 638 -10.63 13.20 22.93
C ILE A 638 -9.44 13.93 23.56
N TYR A 639 -8.53 14.50 22.73
CA TYR A 639 -7.47 15.38 23.21
C TYR A 639 -8.05 16.63 23.88
N ARG A 640 -8.94 17.35 23.18
CA ARG A 640 -9.56 18.59 23.67
C ARG A 640 -10.29 18.34 24.98
N PHE A 641 -11.11 17.29 25.03
CA PHE A 641 -11.81 16.93 26.24
C PHE A 641 -10.87 16.62 27.40
N THR A 642 -9.93 15.68 27.21
CA THR A 642 -9.07 15.19 28.29
C THR A 642 -8.18 16.30 28.82
N TRP A 643 -7.55 17.07 27.93
CA TRP A 643 -6.62 18.12 28.35
C TRP A 643 -7.35 19.41 28.76
N ASN A 644 -8.21 19.95 27.90
CA ASN A 644 -8.80 21.26 28.12
C ASN A 644 -10.03 21.21 29.04
N SER A 645 -11.05 20.39 28.73
CA SER A 645 -12.27 20.35 29.55
C SER A 645 -12.03 19.68 30.91
N PHE A 646 -11.45 18.48 30.91
CA PHE A 646 -11.27 17.68 32.13
C PHE A 646 -10.11 18.18 33.00
N CYS A 647 -8.89 18.22 32.46
CA CYS A 647 -7.73 18.55 33.29
C CYS A 647 -7.60 20.04 33.62
N ASP A 648 -7.71 20.93 32.63
CA ASP A 648 -7.46 22.37 32.85
C ASP A 648 -8.62 23.09 33.53
N TRP A 649 -9.85 22.59 33.38
CA TRP A 649 -11.06 23.19 33.98
C TRP A 649 -11.68 22.32 35.06
N TYR A 650 -12.25 21.16 34.74
CA TYR A 650 -13.05 20.38 35.70
C TYR A 650 -12.27 20.04 36.98
N LEU A 651 -11.06 19.48 36.85
CA LEU A 651 -10.24 19.14 38.02
C LEU A 651 -9.81 20.37 38.83
N GLU A 652 -9.55 21.52 38.18
CA GLU A 652 -9.19 22.75 38.88
C GLU A 652 -10.39 23.36 39.63
N LEU A 653 -11.57 23.34 39.01
CA LEU A 653 -12.85 23.79 39.59
C LEU A 653 -13.34 22.87 40.70
N ALA A 654 -13.01 21.57 40.65
CA ALA A 654 -13.37 20.59 41.66
C ALA A 654 -12.52 20.67 42.94
N LYS A 655 -11.28 21.21 42.86
CA LYS A 655 -10.36 21.27 44.03
C LYS A 655 -10.97 21.91 45.28
N PRO A 656 -11.64 23.08 45.20
CA PRO A 656 -12.28 23.68 46.38
C PRO A 656 -13.36 22.77 46.98
N ILE A 657 -14.14 22.07 46.16
CA ILE A 657 -15.18 21.14 46.62
C ILE A 657 -14.54 19.93 47.33
N LEU A 658 -13.46 19.37 46.77
CA LEU A 658 -12.72 18.26 47.36
C LEU A 658 -12.05 18.62 48.69
N GLN A 659 -11.67 19.89 48.86
CA GLN A 659 -11.04 20.45 50.06
C GLN A 659 -12.05 21.03 51.07
N GLY A 660 -13.34 21.09 50.69
CA GLY A 660 -14.41 21.66 51.49
C GLY A 660 -14.92 20.72 52.59
N GLU A 661 -15.81 21.27 53.42
CA GLU A 661 -16.42 20.56 54.56
C GLU A 661 -17.73 19.86 54.20
N ASP A 662 -18.35 20.18 53.06
CA ASP A 662 -19.55 19.51 52.58
C ASP A 662 -19.22 18.11 52.02
N GLU A 663 -19.36 17.12 52.89
CA GLU A 663 -19.12 15.72 52.57
C GLU A 663 -20.07 15.15 51.50
N ALA A 664 -21.26 15.70 51.30
CA ALA A 664 -22.18 15.23 50.26
C ALA A 664 -21.67 15.65 48.87
N SER A 665 -21.42 16.95 48.67
CA SER A 665 -20.87 17.50 47.43
C SER A 665 -19.49 16.91 47.11
N LYS A 666 -18.65 16.70 48.12
CA LYS A 666 -17.35 16.04 47.97
C LYS A 666 -17.48 14.60 47.48
N ARG A 667 -18.39 13.81 48.05
CA ARG A 667 -18.63 12.41 47.60
C ARG A 667 -19.17 12.34 46.19
N GLU A 668 -20.12 13.21 45.83
CA GLU A 668 -20.64 13.30 44.47
C GLU A 668 -19.52 13.65 43.47
N THR A 669 -18.69 14.63 43.80
CA THR A 669 -17.57 15.08 42.96
C THR A 669 -16.50 14.00 42.82
N GLN A 670 -16.15 13.29 43.90
CA GLN A 670 -15.22 12.15 43.84
C GLN A 670 -15.72 11.03 42.91
N ALA A 671 -17.01 10.70 42.99
CA ALA A 671 -17.62 9.69 42.15
C ALA A 671 -17.70 10.15 40.68
N THR A 672 -18.04 11.42 40.46
CA THR A 672 -18.10 12.02 39.11
C THR A 672 -16.72 12.05 38.46
N ILE A 673 -15.66 12.47 39.19
CA ILE A 673 -14.28 12.43 38.68
C ILE A 673 -13.88 11.02 38.28
N ALA A 674 -14.19 10.01 39.11
CA ALA A 674 -13.88 8.62 38.80
C ALA A 674 -14.60 8.14 37.52
N PHE A 675 -15.91 8.42 37.42
CA PHE A 675 -16.72 8.07 36.25
C PHE A 675 -16.23 8.75 34.97
N VAL A 676 -15.94 10.06 35.04
CA VAL A 676 -15.48 10.84 33.90
C VAL A 676 -14.12 10.36 33.41
N LEU A 677 -13.22 10.06 34.33
CA LEU A 677 -11.90 9.52 34.02
C LEU A 677 -11.97 8.12 33.40
N GLU A 678 -12.86 7.26 33.89
CA GLU A 678 -13.13 5.96 33.28
C GLU A 678 -13.63 6.12 31.84
N GLY A 679 -14.60 7.02 31.62
CA GLY A 679 -15.09 7.33 30.28
C GLY A 679 -13.99 7.82 29.35
N ALA A 680 -13.13 8.74 29.82
CA ALA A 680 -11.98 9.22 29.05
C ALA A 680 -11.02 8.08 28.67
N VAL A 681 -10.72 7.18 29.62
CA VAL A 681 -9.85 6.01 29.41
C VAL A 681 -10.44 5.04 28.39
N LYS A 682 -11.75 4.77 28.46
CA LYS A 682 -12.46 3.94 27.46
C LYS A 682 -12.41 4.55 26.06
N LEU A 683 -12.70 5.85 25.93
CA LEU A 683 -12.67 6.55 24.64
C LEU A 683 -11.27 6.64 24.03
N LEU A 684 -10.23 6.76 24.87
CA LEU A 684 -8.82 6.78 24.44
C LEU A 684 -8.28 5.40 24.04
N HIS A 685 -8.84 4.32 24.57
CA HIS A 685 -8.25 2.98 24.48
C HIS A 685 -7.94 2.51 23.05
N PRO A 686 -8.80 2.73 22.03
CA PRO A 686 -8.47 2.36 20.66
C PRO A 686 -7.19 3.03 20.15
N ILE A 687 -6.91 4.26 20.59
CA ILE A 687 -5.77 5.07 20.12
C ILE A 687 -4.52 4.79 20.98
N THR A 688 -4.66 4.78 22.30
CA THR A 688 -3.55 4.65 23.27
C THR A 688 -3.76 3.46 24.20
N PRO A 689 -3.59 2.23 23.71
CA PRO A 689 -4.01 1.04 24.45
C PRO A 689 -3.17 0.74 25.68
N PHE A 690 -1.90 1.16 25.75
CA PHE A 690 -1.04 0.72 26.87
C PHE A 690 -1.31 1.51 28.15
N ILE A 691 -1.24 2.84 28.08
CA ILE A 691 -1.48 3.70 29.23
C ILE A 691 -2.92 3.59 29.74
N THR A 692 -3.89 3.41 28.84
CA THR A 692 -5.30 3.29 29.23
C THR A 692 -5.55 1.97 29.94
N GLU A 693 -4.93 0.87 29.52
CA GLU A 693 -4.99 -0.43 30.20
C GLU A 693 -4.37 -0.34 31.61
N GLU A 694 -3.20 0.28 31.72
CA GLU A 694 -2.52 0.46 33.02
C GLU A 694 -3.36 1.31 33.98
N LEU A 695 -3.94 2.40 33.47
CA LEU A 695 -4.82 3.26 34.27
C LEU A 695 -6.09 2.51 34.70
N TRP A 696 -6.72 1.76 33.79
CA TRP A 696 -7.90 0.94 34.07
C TRP A 696 -7.66 -0.04 35.21
N LEU A 697 -6.56 -0.79 35.15
CA LEU A 697 -6.17 -1.73 36.21
C LEU A 697 -5.95 -1.01 37.53
N SER A 698 -5.26 0.13 37.51
CA SER A 698 -4.95 0.90 38.72
C SER A 698 -6.18 1.44 39.46
N PHE A 699 -7.31 1.63 38.78
CA PHE A 699 -8.58 2.05 39.42
C PHE A 699 -9.33 0.89 40.07
N ARG A 700 -9.03 -0.34 39.68
CA ARG A 700 -9.71 -1.57 40.11
C ARG A 700 -8.91 -2.38 41.12
N GLU A 701 -7.69 -1.94 41.48
CA GLU A 701 -6.93 -2.54 42.57
C GLU A 701 -7.68 -2.39 43.91
N GLY A 702 -8.13 -3.52 44.49
CA GLY A 702 -8.77 -3.57 45.81
C GLY A 702 -10.31 -3.64 45.81
N THR A 703 -10.98 -3.73 44.65
CA THR A 703 -12.43 -4.01 44.58
C THR A 703 -12.71 -5.52 44.66
N SER A 704 -13.83 -5.93 45.26
CA SER A 704 -14.20 -7.36 45.43
C SER A 704 -14.51 -8.08 44.11
N GLU A 705 -14.76 -7.34 43.03
CA GLU A 705 -14.99 -7.84 41.66
C GLU A 705 -13.74 -8.43 41.00
N VAL A 706 -12.55 -8.26 41.60
CA VAL A 706 -11.28 -8.83 41.10
C VAL A 706 -11.31 -10.36 41.01
N ALA A 707 -12.30 -11.02 41.62
CA ALA A 707 -12.40 -12.48 41.65
C ALA A 707 -13.01 -13.14 40.40
N ALA A 708 -13.70 -12.44 39.50
CA ALA A 708 -14.34 -13.11 38.35
C ALA A 708 -14.44 -12.25 37.07
N SER A 709 -13.98 -12.84 35.96
CA SER A 709 -14.38 -12.53 34.56
C SER A 709 -13.79 -11.30 33.85
N GLN A 710 -14.19 -11.12 32.59
CA GLN A 710 -13.58 -10.36 31.49
C GLN A 710 -13.34 -8.85 31.73
N GLU A 711 -13.78 -8.30 32.86
CA GLU A 711 -13.68 -6.87 33.19
C GLU A 711 -12.27 -6.40 33.62
N LYS A 712 -11.31 -7.31 33.76
CA LYS A 712 -9.91 -6.94 34.04
C LYS A 712 -9.22 -6.28 32.85
N VAL A 713 -9.69 -6.54 31.63
CA VAL A 713 -9.03 -6.08 30.41
C VAL A 713 -9.88 -4.99 29.77
N LEU A 714 -9.38 -3.76 29.69
CA LEU A 714 -10.09 -2.62 29.11
C LEU A 714 -10.42 -2.88 27.63
N ALA A 715 -9.56 -3.58 26.90
CA ALA A 715 -9.82 -3.99 25.52
C ALA A 715 -11.07 -4.86 25.33
N LEU A 716 -11.64 -5.42 26.41
CA LEU A 716 -12.87 -6.22 26.43
C LEU A 716 -14.04 -5.49 27.11
N ALA A 717 -13.82 -4.26 27.60
CA ALA A 717 -14.88 -3.48 28.22
C ALA A 717 -15.86 -2.94 27.16
N VAL A 718 -17.09 -2.69 27.59
CA VAL A 718 -18.14 -2.14 26.72
C VAL A 718 -17.86 -0.66 26.42
N TRP A 719 -18.02 -0.28 25.15
CA TRP A 719 -17.95 1.10 24.69
C TRP A 719 -18.98 1.96 25.43
N PRO A 720 -18.63 3.14 25.95
CA PRO A 720 -19.50 3.88 26.85
C PRO A 720 -20.75 4.38 26.14
N ASP A 721 -21.92 4.05 26.68
CA ASP A 721 -23.20 4.67 26.32
C ASP A 721 -23.54 5.76 27.35
N LEU A 722 -23.57 7.00 26.89
CA LEU A 722 -23.70 8.20 27.73
C LEU A 722 -24.89 9.07 27.29
N GLN A 723 -25.87 8.47 26.62
CA GLN A 723 -27.07 9.18 26.20
C GLN A 723 -27.85 9.74 27.39
N GLY A 724 -28.41 10.94 27.23
CA GLY A 724 -29.22 11.60 28.26
C GLY A 724 -28.43 12.30 29.37
N LEU A 725 -27.10 12.34 29.29
CA LEU A 725 -26.24 13.10 30.22
C LEU A 725 -26.00 14.55 29.81
N ASP A 726 -26.56 15.00 28.69
CA ASP A 726 -26.51 16.41 28.28
C ASP A 726 -27.21 17.30 29.32
N ARG A 727 -26.57 18.41 29.68
CA ARG A 727 -27.06 19.34 30.71
C ARG A 727 -26.89 20.78 30.23
N PRO A 728 -27.75 21.26 29.30
CA PRO A 728 -27.56 22.55 28.64
C PRO A 728 -27.46 23.74 29.60
N GLN A 729 -28.18 23.70 30.73
CA GLN A 729 -28.10 24.75 31.75
C GLN A 729 -26.73 24.76 32.45
N ALA A 730 -26.21 23.60 32.84
CA ALA A 730 -24.88 23.49 33.43
C ALA A 730 -23.78 23.87 32.43
N GLU A 731 -23.95 23.50 31.16
CA GLU A 731 -23.07 23.90 30.06
C GLU A 731 -23.04 25.42 29.86
N ALA A 732 -24.19 26.08 29.86
CA ALA A 732 -24.26 27.53 29.74
C ALA A 732 -23.64 28.25 30.95
N GLU A 733 -23.83 27.73 32.15
CA GLU A 733 -23.31 28.32 33.38
C GLU A 733 -21.80 28.16 33.54
N ILE A 734 -21.30 26.94 33.41
CA ILE A 734 -19.85 26.70 33.50
C ILE A 734 -19.13 27.26 32.27
N GLY A 735 -19.74 27.24 31.10
CA GLY A 735 -19.21 27.90 29.90
C GLY A 735 -19.00 29.40 30.12
N TRP A 736 -20.00 30.11 30.65
CA TRP A 736 -19.87 31.51 31.03
C TRP A 736 -18.73 31.76 32.03
N LEU A 737 -18.58 30.89 33.03
CA LEU A 737 -17.50 30.99 34.02
C LEU A 737 -16.12 30.85 33.36
N ILE A 738 -15.97 29.87 32.47
CA ILE A 738 -14.74 29.60 31.72
C ILE A 738 -14.39 30.78 30.82
N ASP A 739 -15.37 31.29 30.07
CA ASP A 739 -15.19 32.41 29.14
C ASP A 739 -14.76 33.67 29.90
N LEU A 740 -15.44 34.00 31.02
CA LEU A 740 -15.08 35.15 31.85
C LEU A 740 -13.65 35.05 32.39
N VAL A 741 -13.27 33.89 32.94
CA VAL A 741 -11.89 33.70 33.45
C VAL A 741 -10.87 33.78 32.32
N THR A 742 -11.19 33.26 31.14
CA THR A 742 -10.30 33.25 29.98
C THR A 742 -10.08 34.67 29.45
N GLU A 743 -11.13 35.47 29.31
CA GLU A 743 -11.05 36.85 28.86
C GLU A 743 -10.28 37.73 29.86
N ILE A 744 -10.52 37.54 31.17
CA ILE A 744 -9.73 38.23 32.20
C ILE A 744 -8.23 37.88 32.06
N ARG A 745 -7.90 36.60 31.86
CA ARG A 745 -6.50 36.17 31.70
C ARG A 745 -5.88 36.70 30.41
N SER A 746 -6.65 36.75 29.32
CA SER A 746 -6.20 37.29 28.03
C SER A 746 -5.82 38.76 28.15
N VAL A 747 -6.73 39.59 28.67
CA VAL A 747 -6.46 41.03 28.87
C VAL A 747 -5.33 41.26 29.85
N ARG A 748 -5.21 40.46 30.90
CA ARG A 748 -4.04 40.52 31.80
C ARG A 748 -2.74 40.28 31.06
N ALA A 749 -2.69 39.31 30.16
CA ALA A 749 -1.50 39.00 29.37
C ALA A 749 -1.19 40.15 28.40
N GLU A 750 -2.19 40.67 27.68
CA GLU A 750 -2.04 41.81 26.75
C GLU A 750 -1.53 43.07 27.47
N MET A 751 -2.04 43.32 28.66
CA MET A 751 -1.65 44.44 29.52
C MET A 751 -0.35 44.18 30.29
N ASN A 752 0.31 43.03 30.07
CA ASN A 752 1.53 42.61 30.77
C ASN A 752 1.41 42.66 32.31
N VAL A 753 0.23 42.35 32.83
CA VAL A 753 -0.03 42.26 34.27
C VAL A 753 0.73 41.05 34.84
N PRO A 754 1.55 41.22 35.90
CA PRO A 754 2.27 40.11 36.50
C PRO A 754 1.35 38.95 36.91
N ALA A 755 1.77 37.71 36.67
CA ALA A 755 0.95 36.51 36.90
C ALA A 755 0.46 36.35 38.36
N GLY A 756 1.23 36.84 39.33
CA GLY A 756 0.87 36.80 40.76
C GLY A 756 0.02 37.98 41.25
N ALA A 757 -0.15 39.04 40.46
CA ALA A 757 -0.89 40.22 40.89
C ALA A 757 -2.38 39.91 41.05
N GLN A 758 -3.02 40.49 42.07
CA GLN A 758 -4.46 40.45 42.22
C GLN A 758 -5.07 41.76 41.70
N ILE A 759 -6.16 41.67 40.94
CA ILE A 759 -6.82 42.83 40.32
C ILE A 759 -8.30 42.91 40.70
N PRO A 760 -8.89 44.10 40.82
CA PRO A 760 -10.33 44.25 40.98
C PRO A 760 -11.04 43.95 39.65
N LEU A 761 -12.16 43.22 39.72
CA LEU A 761 -13.10 43.08 38.61
C LEU A 761 -14.33 43.94 38.91
N VAL A 762 -14.67 44.85 38.01
CA VAL A 762 -15.86 45.70 38.14
C VAL A 762 -16.86 45.33 37.05
N LEU A 763 -18.07 45.01 37.46
CA LEU A 763 -19.17 44.61 36.58
C LEU A 763 -20.12 45.79 36.38
N ILE A 764 -20.41 46.08 35.11
CA ILE A 764 -21.28 47.19 34.71
C ILE A 764 -22.65 46.65 34.35
N ALA A 765 -23.66 47.09 35.08
CA ALA A 765 -25.07 46.71 34.87
C ALA A 765 -25.31 45.20 34.62
N PRO A 766 -24.82 44.28 35.49
CA PRO A 766 -25.02 42.85 35.27
C PRO A 766 -26.50 42.48 35.34
N GLY A 767 -26.96 41.60 34.44
CA GLY A 767 -28.29 40.99 34.51
C GLY A 767 -28.46 40.11 35.74
N ASP A 768 -29.70 39.75 36.09
CA ASP A 768 -29.97 38.98 37.32
C ASP A 768 -29.36 37.57 37.30
N GLU A 769 -29.34 36.91 36.15
CA GLU A 769 -28.66 35.62 35.97
C GLU A 769 -27.15 35.74 36.25
N THR A 770 -26.49 36.77 35.71
CA THR A 770 -25.08 37.04 35.96
C THR A 770 -24.82 37.29 37.46
N LYS A 771 -25.71 38.02 38.15
CA LYS A 771 -25.57 38.26 39.59
C LYS A 771 -25.59 36.96 40.38
N THR A 772 -26.54 36.07 40.09
CA THR A 772 -26.65 34.77 40.74
C THR A 772 -25.40 33.92 40.51
N ARG A 773 -24.91 33.84 39.26
CA ARG A 773 -23.70 33.08 38.93
C ARG A 773 -22.46 33.64 39.63
N LEU A 774 -22.34 34.96 39.75
CA LEU A 774 -21.22 35.59 40.44
C LEU A 774 -21.23 35.30 41.93
N GLU A 775 -22.40 35.27 42.56
CA GLU A 775 -22.54 34.94 43.97
C GLU A 775 -22.17 33.47 44.22
N GLU A 776 -22.60 32.56 43.35
CA GLU A 776 -22.26 31.14 43.41
C GLU A 776 -20.76 30.88 43.20
N TRP A 777 -20.15 31.55 42.21
CA TRP A 777 -18.77 31.27 41.77
C TRP A 777 -17.72 32.28 42.26
N ASP A 778 -18.03 33.20 43.20
CA ASP A 778 -17.12 34.27 43.66
C ASP A 778 -15.75 33.74 44.10
N GLY A 779 -15.74 32.70 44.95
CA GLY A 779 -14.49 32.13 45.47
C GLY A 779 -13.63 31.51 44.36
N VAL A 780 -14.27 30.89 43.36
CA VAL A 780 -13.62 30.29 42.20
C VAL A 780 -13.05 31.36 41.28
N LEU A 781 -13.83 32.38 40.95
CA LEU A 781 -13.43 33.52 40.12
C LEU A 781 -12.21 34.24 40.72
N ARG A 782 -12.24 34.56 42.02
CA ARG A 782 -11.12 35.19 42.72
C ARG A 782 -9.84 34.38 42.63
N ARG A 783 -9.96 33.05 42.77
CA ARG A 783 -8.80 32.15 42.72
C ARG A 783 -8.24 32.00 41.31
N LEU A 784 -9.10 31.67 40.33
CA LEU A 784 -8.66 31.32 38.97
C LEU A 784 -8.29 32.54 38.13
N ALA A 785 -9.03 33.65 38.26
CA ALA A 785 -8.73 34.90 37.57
C ALA A 785 -7.80 35.82 38.39
N ARG A 786 -7.39 35.39 39.60
CA ARG A 786 -6.53 36.14 40.54
C ARG A 786 -7.11 37.54 40.81
N LEU A 787 -8.33 37.58 41.34
CA LEU A 787 -9.04 38.82 41.64
C LEU A 787 -8.91 39.21 43.12
N SER A 788 -8.75 40.49 43.40
CA SER A 788 -8.78 41.05 44.76
C SER A 788 -10.21 41.31 45.23
N SER A 789 -11.08 41.76 44.33
CA SER A 789 -12.48 42.07 44.57
C SER A 789 -13.32 41.85 43.31
N ILE A 790 -14.61 41.58 43.51
CA ILE A 790 -15.64 41.59 42.46
C ILE A 790 -16.66 42.64 42.90
N GLU A 791 -16.71 43.74 42.17
CA GLU A 791 -17.48 44.93 42.52
C GLU A 791 -18.51 45.26 41.43
N ARG A 792 -19.54 46.01 41.80
CA ARG A 792 -20.63 46.42 40.90
C ARG A 792 -20.60 47.94 40.78
N SER A 793 -20.72 48.45 39.56
CA SER A 793 -20.78 49.89 39.28
C SER A 793 -21.79 50.17 38.16
N ASP A 794 -22.41 51.34 38.19
CA ASP A 794 -23.26 51.83 37.09
C ASP A 794 -22.43 52.35 35.91
N GLU A 795 -21.20 52.82 36.18
CA GLU A 795 -20.27 53.35 35.17
C GLU A 795 -18.89 52.69 35.26
N PRO A 796 -18.19 52.46 34.12
CA PRO A 796 -16.84 51.89 34.13
C PRO A 796 -15.83 52.85 34.81
N PRO A 797 -14.88 52.34 35.62
CA PRO A 797 -13.85 53.17 36.23
C PRO A 797 -13.00 53.92 35.20
N ALA A 798 -12.59 55.15 35.52
CA ALA A 798 -11.96 56.09 34.59
C ALA A 798 -10.61 55.63 33.96
N GLN A 799 -10.05 54.49 34.38
CA GLN A 799 -8.82 53.88 33.84
C GLN A 799 -8.88 52.33 33.92
N SER A 800 -9.99 51.73 33.50
CA SER A 800 -10.14 50.26 33.44
C SER A 800 -9.95 49.72 32.03
N ALA A 801 -9.29 48.56 31.89
CA ALA A 801 -9.44 47.72 30.71
C ALA A 801 -10.85 47.11 30.71
N GLN A 802 -11.53 47.18 29.57
CA GLN A 802 -12.91 46.71 29.43
C GLN A 802 -12.95 45.44 28.58
N ILE A 803 -13.75 44.47 29.00
CA ILE A 803 -14.01 43.23 28.27
C ILE A 803 -15.52 43.02 28.17
N LEU A 804 -15.95 42.44 27.06
CA LEU A 804 -17.32 41.99 26.83
C LEU A 804 -17.29 40.47 26.79
N VAL A 805 -18.06 39.83 27.66
CA VAL A 805 -18.18 38.37 27.78
C VAL A 805 -19.62 37.98 27.59
#